data_AF-A0A1W6JGS1-F1
#
_entry.id   AF-A0A1W6JGS1-F1
#
_cell.length_a   1.000
_cell.length_b   1.000
_cell.length_c   1.000
_cell.angle_alpha   90.00
_cell.angle_beta   90.00
_cell.angle_gamma   90.00
#
_symmetry.space_group_name_H-M   'P 1'
#
loop_
_entity.id
_entity.type
_entity.pdbx_description
1 polymer ?
#
loop_
_entity_poly.entity_id
_entity_poly.type
_entity_poly.pdbx_seq_one_letter_code
_entity_poly.pdbx_strand_id
1 'polypeptide(L)'
;MDELFKNSNTQNMFAQLGTRVGNDYVPSKNCYMILMHIYEKLNSSERSATHLRQIIGFSQLLSQHLIPMFIAVNNDNIIDILLKILVSLISPIESLMLVGENGDNSVLLGLNWMMSMSKAAWANLKAIKRIMEIIKEHMKKLSSCPAGCTNNYSISSISDCLRLIKNILHIPHEQYENTILWMFFSEQFDEIIISLIANSNRGHWAVLIIELIALIFKNQHVEQMSKQFIKMNETKKFDSSEDNESNSSSKYPKHGRHSSPEHLSELSNKDSDNDTNFKLNKIIGNLRKNNLMDEEDRSSKEAIIHSLNVHTIKDKLDSPKTKFEELLQLKLPLFPKQFNVPRETYMISYFLQKFTVCFLQNGFNTLVDELYNLLTSNSHIDTSLYFWILTYFCRFCKLNNIKLELVRQIVSFKLISFIVHEGLKISEELRIAKLQKSPNIHLKVRHLHLAIMAIKEVIKTIEFYRQTAVESPIYAHLINDLQNSGNTSPESITWAKDIKSLFTLLIRYYDSDIQIIEYLHDLIVTNHMVLSLFDAFKDYWNLNDNITAYIEKFAVPDTMYKYGLVLQNYEKNSDIVNESVLVMMHHVITKVENTTSLFQPIILKTFLNIFEKNDYMYKRWSDLIKNVLNKFLNIPHTLDCSENTLRGLPCIYEATNELLNLNNYRNKNKVNLLDTTNM
;
A
#
# COMPACT_ATOMS: atom_id res chain seq x y z
N MET A 1 40.19 -34.11 2.28
CA MET A 1 39.30 -33.12 2.94
C MET A 1 37.94 -33.04 2.25
N ASP A 2 37.84 -33.20 0.93
CA ASP A 2 36.54 -33.33 0.23
C ASP A 2 35.73 -34.60 0.56
N GLU A 3 36.39 -35.67 1.03
CA GLU A 3 35.71 -36.89 1.49
C GLU A 3 34.85 -36.72 2.76
N LEU A 4 34.98 -35.60 3.50
CA LEU A 4 34.25 -35.35 4.76
C LEU A 4 32.76 -35.02 4.58
N PHE A 5 32.24 -35.03 3.36
CA PHE A 5 30.84 -34.69 3.07
C PHE A 5 30.04 -35.79 2.37
N LYS A 6 30.44 -37.05 2.57
CA LYS A 6 29.48 -38.17 2.53
C LYS A 6 28.57 -38.05 3.76
N ASN A 7 27.27 -38.38 3.68
CA ASN A 7 26.26 -38.17 4.75
C ASN A 7 26.75 -38.53 6.17
N SER A 8 27.54 -39.59 6.33
CA SER A 8 28.13 -40.02 7.60
C SER A 8 29.21 -39.07 8.17
N ASN A 9 29.97 -38.39 7.33
CA ASN A 9 31.08 -37.53 7.73
C ASN A 9 30.63 -36.12 8.13
N THR A 10 29.52 -35.61 7.56
CA THR A 10 28.99 -34.29 7.94
C THR A 10 28.39 -34.29 9.34
N GLN A 11 27.65 -35.33 9.74
CA GLN A 11 27.16 -35.44 11.13
C GLN A 11 28.32 -35.51 12.14
N ASN A 12 29.38 -36.26 11.82
CA ASN A 12 30.59 -36.32 12.63
C ASN A 12 31.30 -34.96 12.76
N MET A 13 31.30 -34.15 11.69
CA MET A 13 31.85 -32.79 11.73
C MET A 13 31.07 -31.87 12.68
N PHE A 14 29.73 -31.95 12.69
CA PHE A 14 28.90 -31.15 13.61
C PHE A 14 29.00 -31.64 15.07
N ALA A 15 29.23 -32.93 15.30
CA ALA A 15 29.53 -33.46 16.63
C ALA A 15 30.87 -32.95 17.19
N GLN A 16 31.82 -32.59 16.33
CA GLN A 16 33.12 -32.02 16.72
C GLN A 16 33.07 -30.52 17.05
N LEU A 17 31.95 -29.84 16.82
CA LEU A 17 31.80 -28.42 17.13
C LEU A 17 31.83 -28.14 18.64
N GLY A 18 31.43 -29.11 19.46
CA GLY A 18 31.32 -28.95 20.91
C GLY A 18 30.30 -29.91 21.51
N THR A 19 30.27 -29.94 22.84
CA THR A 19 29.39 -30.81 23.61
C THR A 19 28.38 -29.99 24.40
N ARG A 20 27.14 -30.49 24.45
CA ARG A 20 26.11 -29.92 25.32
C ARG A 20 26.29 -30.49 26.73
N VAL A 21 26.50 -29.61 27.70
CA VAL A 21 26.61 -29.95 29.12
C VAL A 21 25.41 -29.32 29.83
N GLY A 22 24.35 -30.10 30.01
CA GLY A 22 23.08 -29.62 30.56
C GLY A 22 22.39 -28.58 29.66
N ASN A 23 22.20 -27.36 30.17
CA ASN A 23 21.65 -26.23 29.42
C ASN A 23 22.70 -25.43 28.66
N ASP A 24 23.99 -25.68 28.90
CA ASP A 24 25.10 -24.95 28.30
C ASP A 24 25.72 -25.74 27.14
N TYR A 25 26.36 -25.02 26.23
CA TYR A 25 27.10 -25.59 25.11
C TYR A 25 28.56 -25.18 25.23
N VAL A 26 29.46 -26.15 25.28
CA VAL A 26 30.90 -25.91 25.38
C VAL A 26 31.54 -26.09 24.00
N PRO A 27 32.02 -25.01 23.35
CA PRO A 27 32.70 -25.11 22.07
C PRO A 27 33.98 -25.93 22.16
N SER A 28 34.26 -26.73 21.13
CA SER A 28 35.56 -27.40 21.03
C SER A 28 36.67 -26.40 20.70
N LYS A 29 37.95 -26.78 20.94
CA LYS A 29 39.10 -25.94 20.60
C LYS A 29 39.17 -25.57 19.11
N ASN A 30 38.64 -26.42 18.24
CA ASN A 30 38.64 -26.24 16.79
C ASN A 30 37.31 -25.67 16.26
N CYS A 31 36.37 -25.29 17.14
CA CYS A 31 35.02 -24.87 16.77
C CYS A 31 35.03 -23.76 15.71
N TYR A 32 35.82 -22.71 15.92
CA TYR A 32 35.92 -21.59 14.98
C TYR A 32 36.43 -22.04 13.59
N MET A 33 37.43 -22.92 13.51
CA MET A 33 37.95 -23.45 12.25
C MET A 33 36.94 -24.33 11.51
N ILE A 34 36.19 -25.14 12.25
CA ILE A 34 35.11 -25.96 11.66
C ILE A 34 34.00 -25.06 11.12
N LEU A 35 33.61 -24.02 11.86
CA LEU A 35 32.60 -23.05 11.43
C LEU A 35 33.06 -22.25 10.20
N MET A 36 34.31 -21.79 10.17
CA MET A 36 34.92 -21.17 8.98
C MET A 36 34.79 -22.06 7.74
N HIS A 37 35.14 -23.34 7.87
CA HIS A 37 35.05 -24.28 6.75
C HIS A 37 33.59 -24.54 6.31
N ILE A 38 32.64 -24.59 7.25
CA ILE A 38 31.20 -24.67 6.94
C ILE A 38 30.76 -23.43 6.15
N TYR A 39 31.15 -22.25 6.62
CA TYR A 39 30.80 -20.98 5.99
C TYR A 39 31.35 -20.87 4.57
N GLU A 40 32.64 -21.18 4.37
CA GLU A 40 33.27 -21.19 3.04
C GLU A 40 32.56 -22.15 2.08
N LYS A 41 32.17 -23.33 2.56
CA LYS A 41 31.44 -24.30 1.74
C LYS A 41 30.03 -23.85 1.38
N LEU A 42 29.31 -23.22 2.31
CA LEU A 42 27.98 -22.64 2.03
C LEU A 42 28.02 -21.51 1.00
N ASN A 43 29.17 -20.85 0.84
CA ASN A 43 29.39 -19.77 -0.13
C ASN A 43 30.20 -20.22 -1.37
N SER A 44 30.47 -21.52 -1.48
CA SER A 44 31.11 -22.11 -2.67
C SER A 44 30.07 -22.41 -3.76
N SER A 45 30.40 -23.20 -4.79
CA SER A 45 29.53 -23.48 -5.94
C SER A 45 28.07 -23.82 -5.55
N GLU A 46 27.10 -23.33 -6.34
CA GLU A 46 25.65 -23.43 -6.07
C GLU A 46 25.21 -24.86 -5.74
N ARG A 47 25.73 -25.86 -6.47
CA ARG A 47 25.42 -27.29 -6.24
C ARG A 47 25.93 -27.78 -4.88
N SER A 48 27.16 -27.43 -4.52
CA SER A 48 27.75 -27.84 -3.24
C SER A 48 27.12 -27.15 -2.03
N ALA A 49 26.76 -25.87 -2.18
CA ALA A 49 26.03 -25.12 -1.16
C ALA A 49 24.63 -25.69 -0.95
N THR A 50 23.90 -25.97 -2.05
CA THR A 50 22.57 -26.59 -2.03
C THR A 50 22.59 -27.95 -1.34
N HIS A 51 23.57 -28.79 -1.67
CA HIS A 51 23.71 -30.11 -1.05
C HIS A 51 24.00 -30.01 0.46
N LEU A 52 24.88 -29.09 0.88
CA LEU A 52 25.18 -28.88 2.29
C LEU A 52 23.95 -28.37 3.07
N ARG A 53 23.19 -27.44 2.49
CA ARG A 53 21.92 -26.93 3.06
C ARG A 53 20.93 -28.07 3.27
N GLN A 54 20.75 -28.91 2.24
CA GLN A 54 19.91 -30.09 2.31
C GLN A 54 20.35 -31.01 3.45
N ILE A 55 21.64 -31.37 3.54
CA ILE A 55 22.15 -32.21 4.62
C ILE A 55 21.80 -31.59 5.98
N ILE A 56 22.09 -30.31 6.19
CA ILE A 56 21.87 -29.64 7.48
C ILE A 56 20.38 -29.62 7.86
N GLY A 57 19.48 -29.37 6.91
CA GLY A 57 18.05 -29.38 7.18
C GLY A 57 17.46 -30.78 7.36
N PHE A 58 17.85 -31.77 6.54
CA PHE A 58 17.37 -33.16 6.65
C PHE A 58 17.82 -33.84 7.95
N SER A 59 19.00 -33.48 8.46
CA SER A 59 19.55 -34.09 9.67
C SER A 59 19.25 -33.31 10.96
N GLN A 60 18.40 -32.28 10.92
CA GLN A 60 18.04 -31.45 12.08
C GLN A 60 19.26 -30.83 12.80
N LEU A 61 20.40 -30.71 12.12
CA LEU A 61 21.64 -30.20 12.73
C LEU A 61 21.50 -28.73 13.16
N LEU A 62 20.60 -27.99 12.51
CA LEU A 62 20.23 -26.63 12.90
C LEU A 62 19.66 -26.58 14.32
N SER A 63 18.67 -27.43 14.64
CA SER A 63 18.02 -27.45 15.96
C SER A 63 18.85 -28.17 17.03
N GLN A 64 19.65 -29.16 16.63
CA GLN A 64 20.44 -29.98 17.55
C GLN A 64 21.78 -29.34 17.95
N HIS A 65 22.44 -28.61 17.04
CA HIS A 65 23.79 -28.08 17.26
C HIS A 65 23.87 -26.57 17.11
N LEU A 66 23.48 -26.01 15.96
CA LEU A 66 23.75 -24.60 15.64
C LEU A 66 22.94 -23.62 16.51
N ILE A 67 21.63 -23.82 16.66
CA ILE A 67 20.79 -22.95 17.51
C ILE A 67 21.19 -23.04 19.00
N PRO A 68 21.37 -24.24 19.59
CA PRO A 68 21.85 -24.35 20.97
C PRO A 68 23.21 -23.68 21.20
N MET A 69 24.15 -23.82 20.25
CA MET A 69 25.44 -23.13 20.32
C MET A 69 25.27 -21.61 20.24
N PHE A 70 24.44 -21.12 19.31
CA PHE A 70 24.17 -19.69 19.17
C PHE A 70 23.58 -19.08 20.44
N ILE A 71 22.71 -19.82 21.15
CA ILE A 71 22.13 -19.40 22.43
C ILE A 71 23.18 -19.32 23.55
N ALA A 72 24.07 -20.33 23.64
CA ALA A 72 24.94 -20.50 24.81
C ALA A 72 26.31 -19.82 24.70
N VAL A 73 26.81 -19.56 23.48
CA VAL A 73 28.16 -19.02 23.28
C VAL A 73 28.20 -17.51 23.50
N ASN A 74 29.21 -17.06 24.24
CA ASN A 74 29.50 -15.64 24.54
C ASN A 74 30.76 -15.09 23.85
N ASN A 75 31.38 -15.87 22.96
CA ASN A 75 32.58 -15.44 22.22
C ASN A 75 32.18 -14.71 20.93
N ASP A 76 32.45 -13.40 20.85
CA ASP A 76 32.11 -12.52 19.72
C ASP A 76 32.58 -13.09 18.35
N ASN A 77 33.76 -13.72 18.28
CA ASN A 77 34.28 -14.28 17.03
C ASN A 77 33.49 -15.52 16.57
N ILE A 78 33.07 -16.35 17.52
CA ILE A 78 32.27 -17.54 17.22
C ILE A 78 30.84 -17.12 16.88
N ILE A 79 30.29 -16.12 17.57
CA ILE A 79 28.96 -15.57 17.29
C ILE A 79 28.91 -14.99 15.88
N ASP A 80 29.89 -14.17 15.49
CA ASP A 80 29.94 -13.54 14.16
C ASP A 80 29.89 -14.58 13.04
N ILE A 81 30.71 -15.64 13.13
CA ILE A 81 30.69 -16.67 12.10
C ILE A 81 29.43 -17.54 12.14
N LEU A 82 28.92 -17.87 13.33
CA LEU A 82 27.65 -18.59 13.46
C LEU A 82 26.51 -17.78 12.82
N LEU A 83 26.46 -16.47 13.08
CA LEU A 83 25.45 -15.59 12.53
C LEU A 83 25.50 -15.60 11.00
N LYS A 84 26.69 -15.48 10.41
CA LYS A 84 26.90 -15.56 8.96
C LYS A 84 26.49 -16.91 8.36
N ILE A 85 26.79 -18.02 9.05
CA ILE A 85 26.36 -19.36 8.65
C ILE A 85 24.83 -19.46 8.69
N LEU A 86 24.18 -19.00 9.77
CA LEU A 86 22.73 -19.04 9.93
C LEU A 86 22.03 -18.19 8.87
N VAL A 87 22.50 -16.96 8.64
CA VAL A 87 22.00 -16.08 7.57
C VAL A 87 22.11 -16.78 6.22
N SER A 88 23.30 -17.31 5.90
CA SER A 88 23.52 -18.03 4.65
C SER A 88 22.56 -19.20 4.55
N LEU A 89 22.48 -20.08 5.54
CA LEU A 89 21.67 -21.30 5.53
C LEU A 89 20.17 -21.05 5.28
N ILE A 90 19.64 -19.95 5.80
CA ILE A 90 18.20 -19.65 5.77
C ILE A 90 17.86 -18.66 4.64
N SER A 91 18.80 -18.36 3.74
CA SER A 91 18.51 -17.54 2.55
C SER A 91 17.30 -18.07 1.78
N PRO A 92 16.35 -17.19 1.39
CA PRO A 92 15.18 -17.55 0.58
C PRO A 92 15.56 -18.37 -0.65
N ILE A 93 14.72 -19.35 -1.02
CA ILE A 93 14.97 -20.27 -2.15
C ILE A 93 15.09 -19.49 -3.46
N GLU A 94 14.33 -18.41 -3.59
CA GLU A 94 14.34 -17.49 -4.73
C GLU A 94 15.68 -16.79 -4.91
N SER A 95 16.47 -16.64 -3.83
CA SER A 95 17.84 -16.13 -3.89
C SER A 95 18.87 -17.22 -4.17
N LEU A 96 18.49 -18.50 -4.04
CA LEU A 96 19.36 -19.66 -4.21
C LEU A 96 19.21 -20.32 -5.57
N MET A 97 18.07 -20.14 -6.24
CA MET A 97 17.76 -20.74 -7.53
C MET A 97 17.73 -19.65 -8.60
N LEU A 98 18.58 -19.75 -9.62
CA LEU A 98 18.43 -18.91 -10.81
C LEU A 98 17.11 -19.25 -11.51
N VAL A 99 16.19 -18.28 -11.55
CA VAL A 99 14.94 -18.37 -12.31
C VAL A 99 15.28 -18.57 -13.79
N GLY A 100 15.22 -19.81 -14.28
CA GLY A 100 15.43 -20.10 -15.69
C GLY A 100 15.95 -21.50 -16.04
N GLU A 101 16.53 -22.24 -15.10
CA GLU A 101 16.83 -23.65 -15.36
C GLU A 101 15.62 -24.50 -14.99
N ASN A 102 15.29 -25.48 -15.84
CA ASN A 102 14.31 -26.53 -15.57
C ASN A 102 14.76 -27.33 -14.34
N GLY A 103 14.59 -26.73 -13.16
CA GLY A 103 15.02 -27.28 -11.89
C GLY A 103 14.26 -28.57 -11.67
N ASP A 104 15.02 -29.63 -11.44
CA ASP A 104 14.48 -30.94 -11.08
C ASP A 104 13.51 -30.76 -9.90
N ASN A 105 12.21 -31.00 -10.12
CA ASN A 105 11.16 -30.70 -9.13
C ASN A 105 11.46 -31.33 -7.75
N SER A 106 12.24 -32.41 -7.74
CA SER A 106 12.78 -33.08 -6.57
C SER A 106 13.66 -32.18 -5.68
N VAL A 107 14.54 -31.36 -6.29
CA VAL A 107 15.46 -30.45 -5.57
C VAL A 107 14.67 -29.29 -4.96
N LEU A 108 13.72 -28.72 -5.71
CA LEU A 108 12.85 -27.65 -5.21
C LEU A 108 11.96 -28.13 -4.06
N LEU A 109 11.38 -29.33 -4.18
CA LEU A 109 10.62 -29.96 -3.08
C LEU A 109 11.50 -30.18 -1.85
N GLY A 110 12.73 -30.67 -2.05
CA GLY A 110 13.71 -30.84 -0.97
C GLY A 110 14.07 -29.53 -0.27
N LEU A 111 14.29 -28.45 -1.03
CA LEU A 111 14.58 -27.12 -0.49
C LEU A 111 13.39 -26.53 0.26
N ASN A 112 12.17 -26.65 -0.28
CA ASN A 112 10.95 -26.19 0.41
C ASN A 112 10.74 -26.90 1.74
N TRP A 113 10.91 -28.24 1.75
CA TRP A 113 10.80 -29.02 2.98
C TRP A 113 11.89 -28.63 3.99
N MET A 114 13.13 -28.45 3.53
CA MET A 114 14.24 -27.96 4.36
C MET A 114 13.94 -26.59 4.99
N MET A 115 13.37 -25.66 4.23
CA MET A 115 13.00 -24.33 4.74
C MET A 115 11.89 -24.43 5.79
N SER A 116 10.87 -25.26 5.54
CA SER A 116 9.81 -25.55 6.51
C SER A 116 10.36 -26.08 7.85
N MET A 117 11.24 -27.09 7.79
CA MET A 117 11.90 -27.64 8.99
C MET A 117 12.78 -26.60 9.69
N SER A 118 13.45 -25.75 8.92
CA SER A 118 14.27 -24.66 9.47
C SER A 118 13.41 -23.64 10.21
N LYS A 119 12.25 -23.26 9.67
CA LYS A 119 11.29 -22.35 10.35
C LYS A 119 10.81 -22.92 11.67
N ALA A 120 10.49 -24.21 11.72
CA ALA A 120 10.11 -24.88 12.97
C ALA A 120 11.23 -24.83 14.03
N ALA A 121 12.49 -24.98 13.63
CA ALA A 121 13.63 -24.87 14.54
C ALA A 121 13.79 -23.46 15.16
N TRP A 122 13.35 -22.42 14.44
CA TRP A 122 13.37 -21.02 14.90
C TRP A 122 12.17 -20.61 15.74
N ALA A 123 11.14 -21.44 15.88
CA ALA A 123 10.06 -21.25 16.85
C ALA A 123 10.55 -21.53 18.29
N ASN A 124 11.63 -20.86 18.68
CA ASN A 124 12.33 -20.99 19.96
C ASN A 124 12.61 -19.60 20.53
N LEU A 125 11.87 -19.23 21.58
CA LEU A 125 11.96 -17.91 22.20
C LEU A 125 13.38 -17.59 22.70
N LYS A 126 14.15 -18.57 23.17
CA LYS A 126 15.53 -18.34 23.63
C LYS A 126 16.45 -17.94 22.47
N ALA A 127 16.26 -18.53 21.29
CA ALA A 127 17.02 -18.18 20.10
C ALA A 127 16.69 -16.76 19.63
N ILE A 128 15.40 -16.41 19.60
CA ILE A 128 14.93 -15.06 19.23
C ILE A 128 15.44 -14.02 20.23
N LYS A 129 15.32 -14.29 21.53
CA LYS A 129 15.85 -13.43 22.59
C LYS A 129 17.35 -13.20 22.43
N ARG A 130 18.12 -14.24 22.08
CA ARG A 130 19.56 -14.11 21.82
C ARG A 130 19.86 -13.17 20.66
N ILE A 131 19.10 -13.23 19.55
CA ILE A 131 19.24 -12.27 18.43
C ILE A 131 19.01 -10.85 18.94
N MET A 132 17.95 -10.63 19.73
CA MET A 132 17.63 -9.30 20.27
C MET A 132 18.70 -8.77 21.23
N GLU A 133 19.27 -9.64 22.07
CA GLU A 133 20.38 -9.29 22.96
C GLU A 133 21.62 -8.84 22.17
N ILE A 134 22.01 -9.59 21.12
CA ILE A 134 23.14 -9.24 20.26
C ILE A 134 22.92 -7.86 19.61
N ILE A 135 21.72 -7.60 19.09
CA ILE A 135 21.40 -6.27 18.52
C ILE A 135 21.52 -5.19 19.60
N LYS A 136 20.91 -5.37 20.77
CA LYS A 136 20.96 -4.39 21.89
C LYS A 136 22.40 -4.15 22.36
N GLU A 137 23.24 -5.18 22.42
CA GLU A 137 24.66 -5.06 22.77
C GLU A 137 25.45 -4.23 21.75
N HIS A 138 25.28 -4.51 20.45
CA HIS A 138 25.95 -3.75 19.40
C HIS A 138 25.42 -2.31 19.27
N MET A 139 24.14 -2.07 19.55
CA MET A 139 23.60 -0.70 19.63
C MET A 139 24.22 0.09 20.77
N LYS A 140 24.40 -0.53 21.96
CA LYS A 140 25.13 0.10 23.08
C LYS A 140 26.60 0.39 22.73
N LYS A 141 27.27 -0.54 22.04
CA LYS A 141 28.64 -0.34 21.53
C LYS A 141 28.71 0.87 20.59
N LEU A 142 27.71 1.05 19.71
CA LEU A 142 27.62 2.22 18.81
C LEU A 142 27.38 3.53 19.55
N SER A 143 26.52 3.55 20.58
CA SER A 143 26.27 4.74 21.39
C SER A 143 27.48 5.18 22.23
N SER A 144 28.40 4.25 22.52
CA SER A 144 29.60 4.50 23.33
C SER A 144 30.81 4.96 22.51
N CYS A 145 30.71 4.98 21.18
CA CYS A 145 31.81 5.38 20.31
C CYS A 145 32.04 6.91 20.35
N PRO A 146 33.31 7.37 20.38
CA PRO A 146 33.64 8.80 20.28
C PRO A 146 33.08 9.43 19.00
N ALA A 147 32.72 10.71 19.06
CA ALA A 147 32.23 11.46 17.89
C ALA A 147 33.25 11.40 16.75
N GLY A 148 32.84 10.85 15.60
CA GLY A 148 33.67 10.70 14.39
C GLY A 148 34.18 9.29 14.11
N CYS A 149 34.05 8.32 15.03
CA CYS A 149 34.42 6.92 14.80
C CYS A 149 33.20 6.07 14.39
N THR A 150 33.24 5.41 13.23
CA THR A 150 32.21 4.44 12.83
C THR A 150 32.62 3.02 13.23
N ASN A 151 31.85 2.39 14.12
CA ASN A 151 32.06 0.98 14.48
C ASN A 151 31.43 0.08 13.40
N ASN A 152 32.14 -0.06 12.28
CA ASN A 152 31.68 -0.83 11.12
C ASN A 152 31.38 -2.30 11.48
N TYR A 153 32.10 -2.88 12.45
CA TYR A 153 31.83 -4.22 12.95
C TYR A 153 30.44 -4.34 13.58
N SER A 154 30.06 -3.38 14.45
CA SER A 154 28.73 -3.37 15.06
C SER A 154 27.63 -3.09 14.04
N ILE A 155 27.90 -2.26 13.02
CA ILE A 155 26.97 -2.03 11.91
C ILE A 155 26.72 -3.31 11.11
N SER A 156 27.78 -4.06 10.80
CA SER A 156 27.70 -5.34 10.09
C SER A 156 26.95 -6.38 10.92
N SER A 157 27.29 -6.54 12.19
CA SER A 157 26.66 -7.53 13.08
C SER A 157 25.15 -7.28 13.21
N ILE A 158 24.74 -6.02 13.40
CA ILE A 158 23.30 -5.67 13.39
C ILE A 158 22.66 -6.00 12.04
N SER A 159 23.32 -5.69 10.93
CA SER A 159 22.81 -6.01 9.58
C SER A 159 22.61 -7.51 9.39
N ASP A 160 23.54 -8.32 9.88
CA ASP A 160 23.46 -9.79 9.79
C ASP A 160 22.35 -10.34 10.70
N CYS A 161 22.13 -9.77 11.88
CA CYS A 161 20.96 -10.09 12.71
C CYS A 161 19.64 -9.73 12.00
N LEU A 162 19.54 -8.54 11.40
CA LEU A 162 18.33 -8.12 10.67
C LEU A 162 18.08 -9.00 9.45
N ARG A 163 19.13 -9.39 8.71
CA ARG A 163 19.04 -10.36 7.61
C ARG A 163 18.56 -11.73 8.09
N LEU A 164 19.06 -12.19 9.24
CA LEU A 164 18.61 -13.45 9.83
C LEU A 164 17.12 -13.39 10.18
N ILE A 165 16.66 -12.32 10.84
CA ILE A 165 15.23 -12.12 11.15
C ILE A 165 14.42 -12.11 9.85
N LYS A 166 14.87 -11.36 8.83
CA LYS A 166 14.21 -11.30 7.53
C LYS A 166 14.05 -12.69 6.92
N ASN A 167 15.13 -13.46 6.88
CA ASN A 167 15.16 -14.80 6.33
C ASN A 167 14.19 -15.74 7.07
N ILE A 168 14.16 -15.68 8.41
CA ILE A 168 13.21 -16.46 9.24
C ILE A 168 11.75 -16.09 8.92
N LEU A 169 11.45 -14.80 8.81
CA LEU A 169 10.10 -14.33 8.49
C LEU A 169 9.68 -14.68 7.06
N HIS A 170 10.61 -14.64 6.11
CA HIS A 170 10.35 -14.89 4.69
C HIS A 170 9.91 -16.32 4.39
N ILE A 171 10.40 -17.33 5.14
CA ILE A 171 10.05 -18.73 4.88
C ILE A 171 8.52 -18.92 4.92
N PRO A 172 7.88 -19.45 3.88
CA PRO A 172 6.45 -19.72 3.91
C PRO A 172 6.15 -20.89 4.85
N HIS A 173 5.46 -20.62 5.97
CA HIS A 173 4.97 -21.66 6.88
C HIS A 173 3.82 -21.15 7.76
N GLU A 174 2.58 -21.42 7.35
CA GLU A 174 1.37 -20.88 7.98
C GLU A 174 1.27 -21.17 9.49
N GLN A 175 1.70 -22.35 9.93
CA GLN A 175 1.55 -22.76 11.33
C GLN A 175 2.40 -21.93 12.31
N TYR A 176 3.56 -21.42 11.89
CA TYR A 176 4.52 -20.74 12.79
C TYR A 176 4.66 -19.25 12.53
N GLU A 177 4.06 -18.72 11.47
CA GLU A 177 4.21 -17.32 11.08
C GLU A 177 3.77 -16.36 12.19
N ASN A 178 2.56 -16.59 12.70
CA ASN A 178 1.98 -15.82 13.80
C ASN A 178 2.76 -16.00 15.11
N THR A 179 3.12 -17.24 15.45
CA THR A 179 3.86 -17.55 16.67
C THR A 179 5.25 -16.89 16.68
N ILE A 180 5.98 -16.93 15.57
CA ILE A 180 7.30 -16.30 15.46
C ILE A 180 7.20 -14.77 15.51
N LEU A 181 6.22 -14.17 14.82
CA LEU A 181 5.96 -12.73 14.93
C LEU A 181 5.67 -12.34 16.39
N TRP A 182 4.83 -13.11 17.08
CA TRP A 182 4.55 -12.90 18.50
C TRP A 182 5.83 -12.99 19.35
N MET A 183 6.69 -13.99 19.13
CA MET A 183 7.96 -14.10 19.85
C MET A 183 8.85 -12.87 19.66
N PHE A 184 8.97 -12.36 18.42
CA PHE A 184 9.74 -11.15 18.14
C PHE A 184 9.17 -9.93 18.87
N PHE A 185 7.87 -9.68 18.79
CA PHE A 185 7.26 -8.55 19.48
C PHE A 185 7.28 -8.69 21.01
N SER A 186 7.25 -9.91 21.55
CA SER A 186 7.41 -10.16 22.98
C SER A 186 8.79 -9.78 23.51
N GLU A 187 9.82 -9.82 22.66
CA GLU A 187 11.20 -9.44 22.97
C GLU A 187 11.55 -8.00 22.55
N GLN A 188 10.53 -7.13 22.43
CA GLN A 188 10.65 -5.69 22.11
C GLN A 188 11.26 -5.39 20.73
N PHE A 189 10.94 -6.21 19.73
CA PHE A 189 11.42 -5.96 18.36
C PHE A 189 10.92 -4.63 17.79
N ASP A 190 9.73 -4.19 18.19
CA ASP A 190 9.18 -2.86 17.88
C ASP A 190 10.13 -1.73 18.30
N GLU A 191 10.60 -1.75 19.55
CA GLU A 191 11.52 -0.74 20.08
C GLU A 191 12.88 -0.75 19.36
N ILE A 192 13.38 -1.93 18.99
CA ILE A 192 14.61 -2.09 18.22
C ILE A 192 14.49 -1.43 16.84
N ILE A 193 13.42 -1.70 16.10
CA ILE A 193 13.22 -1.10 14.77
C ILE A 193 13.14 0.43 14.87
N ILE A 194 12.39 0.97 15.83
CA ILE A 194 12.29 2.43 16.01
C ILE A 194 13.64 3.05 16.39
N SER A 195 14.38 2.42 17.30
CA SER A 195 15.69 2.92 17.71
C SER A 195 16.74 2.86 16.59
N LEU A 196 16.68 1.87 15.69
CA LEU A 196 17.53 1.79 14.51
C LEU A 196 17.20 2.89 13.49
N ILE A 197 15.92 3.18 13.28
CA ILE A 197 15.49 4.31 12.42
C ILE A 197 15.97 5.64 13.00
N ALA A 198 15.93 5.80 14.33
CA ALA A 198 16.40 7.03 14.99
C ALA A 198 17.93 7.16 15.02
N ASN A 199 18.70 6.09 14.78
CA ASN A 199 20.16 6.10 14.87
C ASN A 199 20.82 6.93 13.75
N SER A 200 21.97 7.54 13.98
CA SER A 200 22.70 8.29 12.94
C SER A 200 23.16 7.42 11.76
N ASN A 201 23.39 6.12 11.97
CA ASN A 201 23.83 5.17 10.95
C ASN A 201 22.69 4.52 10.17
N ARG A 202 21.44 4.98 10.35
CA ARG A 202 20.20 4.40 9.79
C ARG A 202 20.26 4.04 8.31
N GLY A 203 21.01 4.78 7.49
CA GLY A 203 21.16 4.51 6.06
C GLY A 203 21.68 3.10 5.73
N HIS A 204 22.46 2.49 6.63
CA HIS A 204 22.95 1.12 6.45
C HIS A 204 21.85 0.05 6.60
N TRP A 205 20.78 0.37 7.32
CA TRP A 205 19.71 -0.59 7.66
C TRP A 205 18.37 -0.24 7.04
N ALA A 206 18.17 0.96 6.50
CA ALA A 206 16.88 1.44 6.02
C ALA A 206 16.20 0.46 5.04
N VAL A 207 16.95 -0.08 4.07
CA VAL A 207 16.46 -1.08 3.10
C VAL A 207 16.05 -2.39 3.79
N LEU A 208 16.86 -2.90 4.72
CA LEU A 208 16.53 -4.11 5.49
C LEU A 208 15.30 -3.88 6.39
N ILE A 209 15.16 -2.68 6.98
CA ILE A 209 14.04 -2.32 7.84
C ILE A 209 12.74 -2.27 7.04
N ILE A 210 12.72 -1.68 5.84
CA ILE A 210 11.50 -1.68 5.01
C ILE A 210 11.15 -3.09 4.51
N GLU A 211 12.13 -3.93 4.18
CA GLU A 211 11.89 -5.35 3.88
C GLU A 211 11.23 -6.08 5.06
N LEU A 212 11.73 -5.86 6.29
CA LEU A 212 11.15 -6.44 7.50
C LEU A 212 9.73 -5.94 7.76
N ILE A 213 9.48 -4.63 7.62
CA ILE A 213 8.13 -4.07 7.76
C ILE A 213 7.20 -4.67 6.71
N ALA A 214 7.63 -4.80 5.46
CA ALA A 214 6.83 -5.42 4.41
C ALA A 214 6.48 -6.89 4.73
N LEU A 215 7.41 -7.65 5.30
CA LEU A 215 7.15 -9.02 5.75
C LEU A 215 6.18 -9.09 6.94
N ILE A 216 6.33 -8.21 7.93
CA ILE A 216 5.45 -8.12 9.11
C ILE A 216 4.00 -7.83 8.69
N PHE A 217 3.82 -6.99 7.67
CA PHE A 217 2.50 -6.55 7.18
C PHE A 217 2.00 -7.30 5.93
N LYS A 218 2.73 -8.32 5.45
CA LYS A 218 2.44 -9.04 4.20
C LYS A 218 1.00 -9.54 4.10
N ASN A 219 0.47 -10.03 5.22
CA ASN A 219 -0.87 -10.62 5.33
C ASN A 219 -1.88 -9.71 6.07
N GLN A 220 -1.58 -8.41 6.20
CA GLN A 220 -2.36 -7.47 6.99
C GLN A 220 -3.05 -6.44 6.08
N HIS A 221 -4.29 -6.70 5.67
CA HIS A 221 -5.06 -5.76 4.86
C HIS A 221 -5.32 -4.45 5.62
N VAL A 222 -5.14 -3.31 4.94
CA VAL A 222 -5.23 -1.97 5.54
C VAL A 222 -6.60 -1.73 6.18
N GLU A 223 -7.68 -2.18 5.54
CA GLU A 223 -9.05 -2.03 6.04
C GLU A 223 -9.29 -2.85 7.31
N GLN A 224 -8.73 -4.06 7.37
CA GLN A 224 -8.85 -4.92 8.55
C GLN A 224 -8.04 -4.32 9.72
N MET A 225 -6.80 -3.89 9.45
CA MET A 225 -5.96 -3.20 10.44
C MET A 225 -6.62 -1.92 10.96
N SER A 226 -7.23 -1.11 10.08
CA SER A 226 -7.94 0.11 10.49
C SER A 226 -9.15 -0.20 11.36
N LYS A 227 -9.98 -1.19 10.99
CA LYS A 227 -11.12 -1.63 11.83
C LYS A 227 -10.67 -2.06 13.22
N GLN A 228 -9.58 -2.83 13.30
CA GLN A 228 -9.03 -3.29 14.57
C GLN A 228 -8.45 -2.13 15.40
N PHE A 229 -7.77 -1.19 14.74
CA PHE A 229 -7.23 0.02 15.37
C PHE A 229 -8.32 0.91 15.99
N ILE A 230 -9.41 1.15 15.25
CA ILE A 230 -10.56 1.92 15.75
C ILE A 230 -11.15 1.24 16.98
N LYS A 231 -11.36 -0.09 16.91
CA LYS A 231 -11.87 -0.87 18.05
C LYS A 231 -10.99 -0.76 19.28
N MET A 232 -9.66 -0.83 19.14
CA MET A 232 -8.71 -0.67 20.25
C MET A 232 -8.80 0.73 20.88
N ASN A 233 -9.01 1.77 20.07
CA ASN A 233 -9.15 3.14 20.58
C ASN A 233 -10.47 3.35 21.32
N GLU A 234 -11.55 2.67 20.89
CA GLU A 234 -12.83 2.69 21.59
C GLU A 234 -12.74 1.98 22.95
N THR A 235 -12.12 0.79 23.03
CA THR A 235 -11.98 0.06 24.30
C THR A 235 -11.19 0.84 25.34
N LYS A 236 -10.13 1.56 24.92
CA LYS A 236 -9.36 2.44 25.83
C LYS A 236 -10.19 3.58 26.42
N LYS A 237 -11.18 4.10 25.66
CA LYS A 237 -12.07 5.17 26.15
C LYS A 237 -13.07 4.67 27.18
N PHE A 238 -13.54 3.43 27.03
CA PHE A 238 -14.46 2.81 28.00
C PHE A 238 -13.77 2.48 29.33
N ASP A 239 -12.55 1.91 29.30
CA ASP A 239 -11.79 1.60 30.52
C ASP A 239 -11.39 2.85 31.32
N SER A 240 -11.28 4.03 30.67
CA SER A 240 -11.04 5.31 31.35
C SER A 240 -12.29 5.98 31.94
N SER A 241 -13.48 5.44 31.66
CA SER A 241 -14.76 6.05 32.06
C SER A 241 -15.51 5.29 33.16
N GLU A 242 -15.00 4.16 33.64
CA GLU A 242 -15.65 3.31 34.66
C GLU A 242 -15.15 3.53 36.10
N ASP A 243 -14.45 4.63 36.39
CA ASP A 243 -14.03 4.97 37.77
C ASP A 243 -15.09 5.77 38.57
N ASN A 244 -16.38 5.64 38.25
CA ASN A 244 -17.46 6.23 39.06
C ASN A 244 -18.72 5.36 39.09
N GLU A 245 -18.64 4.18 39.67
CA GLU A 245 -19.72 3.48 40.40
C GLU A 245 -19.17 2.09 40.76
N SER A 246 -18.82 1.75 42.00
CA SER A 246 -19.85 1.51 43.00
C SER A 246 -19.20 1.07 44.33
N ASN A 247 -19.43 1.87 45.38
CA ASN A 247 -19.59 1.36 46.73
C ASN A 247 -21.06 0.96 46.89
N SER A 248 -21.37 -0.34 46.80
CA SER A 248 -22.41 -0.96 47.63
C SER A 248 -22.31 -2.47 47.54
N SER A 249 -22.03 -3.04 48.69
CA SER A 249 -22.00 -4.45 49.03
C SER A 249 -23.31 -5.22 48.77
N SER A 250 -23.12 -6.52 48.56
CA SER A 250 -24.03 -7.64 48.87
C SER A 250 -25.15 -7.96 47.88
N LYS A 251 -25.00 -9.10 47.19
CA LYS A 251 -25.76 -10.33 47.49
C LYS A 251 -25.37 -11.44 46.51
N TYR A 252 -24.74 -12.48 47.04
CA TYR A 252 -24.70 -13.80 46.41
C TYR A 252 -26.12 -14.34 46.17
N PRO A 253 -26.30 -15.23 45.18
CA PRO A 253 -26.67 -16.59 45.58
C PRO A 253 -25.92 -17.70 44.82
N LYS A 254 -25.29 -18.54 45.65
CA LYS A 254 -25.12 -20.01 45.62
C LYS A 254 -25.40 -20.77 44.31
N HIS A 255 -24.37 -21.52 43.88
CA HIS A 255 -24.47 -22.70 43.02
C HIS A 255 -25.20 -23.89 43.68
N GLY A 256 -25.92 -24.66 42.85
CA GLY A 256 -26.31 -26.06 43.07
C GLY A 256 -27.31 -26.49 41.99
N ARG A 257 -26.90 -27.18 40.92
CA ARG A 257 -26.69 -28.63 40.74
C ARG A 257 -27.90 -29.32 40.08
N HIS A 258 -27.60 -30.06 39.00
CA HIS A 258 -28.28 -31.24 38.43
C HIS A 258 -29.13 -31.12 37.14
N SER A 259 -28.67 -31.90 36.15
CA SER A 259 -29.43 -32.73 35.17
C SER A 259 -29.87 -32.12 33.82
N SER A 260 -29.23 -32.60 32.74
CA SER A 260 -29.78 -32.73 31.38
C SER A 260 -30.76 -33.93 31.29
N PRO A 261 -31.38 -34.31 30.14
CA PRO A 261 -31.61 -33.64 28.84
C PRO A 261 -33.08 -33.79 28.33
N GLU A 262 -33.37 -33.37 27.08
CA GLU A 262 -34.36 -33.92 26.12
C GLU A 262 -35.50 -33.02 25.55
N HIS A 263 -35.52 -33.01 24.20
CA HIS A 263 -36.63 -33.08 23.22
C HIS A 263 -37.64 -31.94 22.93
N LEU A 264 -37.49 -31.41 21.69
CA LEU A 264 -38.43 -31.24 20.55
C LEU A 264 -39.82 -30.55 20.68
N SER A 265 -40.11 -29.83 19.57
CA SER A 265 -41.38 -29.32 18.99
C SER A 265 -41.96 -28.03 19.61
N GLU A 266 -42.61 -27.09 18.92
CA GLU A 266 -43.01 -26.91 17.52
C GLU A 266 -43.45 -25.44 17.31
N LEU A 267 -43.24 -24.93 16.10
CA LEU A 267 -43.99 -23.91 15.32
C LEU A 267 -45.02 -22.97 16.01
N SER A 268 -44.89 -21.65 15.81
CA SER A 268 -45.78 -20.87 14.90
C SER A 268 -45.52 -19.34 14.88
N ASN A 269 -45.24 -18.83 13.67
CA ASN A 269 -45.80 -17.63 13.01
C ASN A 269 -45.82 -16.25 13.71
N LYS A 270 -45.01 -15.27 13.25
CA LYS A 270 -45.36 -14.21 12.25
C LYS A 270 -44.48 -12.94 12.36
N ASP A 271 -44.13 -12.43 11.16
CA ASP A 271 -43.89 -11.03 10.73
C ASP A 271 -42.74 -10.18 11.34
N SER A 272 -41.76 -9.79 10.49
CA SER A 272 -41.58 -8.41 9.97
C SER A 272 -40.12 -8.08 9.61
N ASP A 273 -39.90 -7.87 8.31
CA ASP A 273 -39.08 -6.85 7.61
C ASP A 273 -37.65 -6.45 8.03
N ASN A 274 -36.83 -6.41 6.97
CA ASN A 274 -35.53 -5.75 6.84
C ASN A 274 -35.59 -4.25 7.19
N ASP A 275 -34.58 -3.73 7.90
CA ASP A 275 -34.05 -2.38 7.65
C ASP A 275 -32.73 -2.10 8.43
N THR A 276 -31.59 -2.23 7.74
CA THR A 276 -30.30 -1.68 8.21
C THR A 276 -29.63 -0.81 7.15
N ASN A 277 -30.40 0.01 6.44
CA ASN A 277 -29.88 0.98 5.46
C ASN A 277 -30.28 2.45 5.75
N PHE A 278 -30.54 2.76 7.02
CA PHE A 278 -30.95 4.10 7.45
C PHE A 278 -29.96 4.74 8.42
N LYS A 279 -28.71 5.02 7.97
CA LYS A 279 -27.82 5.99 8.66
C LYS A 279 -26.63 6.53 7.85
N LEU A 280 -26.65 6.46 6.51
CA LEU A 280 -25.59 7.06 5.66
C LEU A 280 -26.06 8.26 4.80
N ASN A 281 -27.38 8.54 4.74
CA ASN A 281 -27.93 9.59 3.87
C ASN A 281 -28.22 10.94 4.56
N LYS A 282 -27.61 11.25 5.72
CA LYS A 282 -27.82 12.55 6.40
C LYS A 282 -26.58 13.46 6.47
N ILE A 283 -25.53 13.17 5.70
CA ILE A 283 -24.32 14.02 5.65
C ILE A 283 -24.02 14.55 4.24
N ILE A 284 -24.63 13.99 3.18
CA ILE A 284 -24.46 14.46 1.79
C ILE A 284 -25.68 15.29 1.34
N GLY A 285 -26.07 16.26 2.18
CA GLY A 285 -27.18 17.19 1.90
C GLY A 285 -26.78 18.66 1.84
N ASN A 286 -25.60 19.03 2.38
CA ASN A 286 -25.28 20.44 2.65
C ASN A 286 -24.13 21.03 1.83
N LEU A 287 -23.73 20.41 0.71
CA LEU A 287 -22.71 20.97 -0.20
C LEU A 287 -23.17 21.06 -1.67
N ARG A 288 -24.48 21.08 -1.91
CA ARG A 288 -25.05 21.44 -3.22
C ARG A 288 -26.03 22.59 -3.07
N LYS A 289 -25.48 23.80 -3.05
CA LYS A 289 -26.12 25.02 -3.58
C LYS A 289 -25.09 26.14 -3.54
N ASN A 290 -24.67 26.55 -4.73
CA ASN A 290 -24.49 27.93 -5.18
C ASN A 290 -23.40 27.94 -6.25
N ASN A 291 -23.84 28.06 -7.51
CA ASN A 291 -23.27 28.92 -8.55
C ASN A 291 -24.00 28.63 -9.87
N LEU A 292 -24.91 29.53 -10.26
CA LEU A 292 -25.17 29.94 -11.64
C LEU A 292 -25.59 31.42 -11.59
N MET A 293 -25.06 32.19 -12.54
CA MET A 293 -25.04 33.65 -12.63
C MET A 293 -26.36 34.25 -13.09
N ASP A 294 -26.57 35.55 -12.82
CA ASP A 294 -26.79 36.56 -13.88
C ASP A 294 -26.61 38.00 -13.33
N GLU A 295 -26.16 38.87 -14.23
CA GLU A 295 -25.71 40.26 -14.04
C GLU A 295 -26.82 41.31 -13.89
N GLU A 296 -26.36 42.53 -13.59
CA GLU A 296 -26.95 43.87 -13.80
C GLU A 296 -27.71 44.54 -12.64
N ASP A 297 -26.97 45.46 -11.98
CA ASP A 297 -27.17 46.92 -12.04
C ASP A 297 -27.19 47.70 -10.70
N ARG A 298 -26.72 48.94 -10.82
CA ARG A 298 -26.16 49.86 -9.80
C ARG A 298 -27.16 50.41 -8.77
N SER A 299 -26.70 50.60 -7.52
CA SER A 299 -26.28 51.92 -6.96
C SER A 299 -26.47 52.03 -5.44
N SER A 300 -25.47 52.64 -4.80
CA SER A 300 -25.57 53.59 -3.68
C SER A 300 -25.81 53.13 -2.23
N LYS A 301 -24.75 53.35 -1.42
CA LYS A 301 -24.72 54.08 -0.12
C LYS A 301 -25.46 53.45 1.06
N GLU A 302 -24.76 52.93 2.05
CA GLU A 302 -24.17 53.63 3.21
C GLU A 302 -24.93 53.25 4.49
N ALA A 303 -24.18 52.55 5.35
CA ALA A 303 -24.01 52.88 6.76
C ALA A 303 -25.00 52.34 7.82
N ILE A 304 -24.37 52.08 8.97
CA ILE A 304 -24.86 52.15 10.35
C ILE A 304 -25.52 50.90 10.94
N ILE A 305 -24.65 50.10 11.56
CA ILE A 305 -24.68 49.71 12.99
C ILE A 305 -26.08 49.42 13.56
N HIS A 306 -26.36 48.13 13.78
CA HIS A 306 -27.27 47.74 14.85
C HIS A 306 -26.89 46.35 15.40
N SER A 307 -26.33 46.31 16.60
CA SER A 307 -26.59 45.21 17.53
C SER A 307 -26.41 45.69 18.97
N LEU A 308 -27.57 45.78 19.64
CA LEU A 308 -27.73 46.14 21.03
C LEU A 308 -27.27 45.02 21.97
N ASN A 309 -26.59 45.46 23.02
CA ASN A 309 -26.35 44.88 24.34
C ASN A 309 -27.15 43.62 24.72
N VAL A 310 -26.48 42.50 25.03
CA VAL A 310 -25.80 42.17 26.31
C VAL A 310 -26.79 41.96 27.45
N HIS A 311 -26.82 40.74 28.01
CA HIS A 311 -26.67 40.44 29.44
C HIS A 311 -25.96 39.07 29.58
N THR A 312 -24.63 39.18 29.60
CA THR A 312 -23.62 38.46 30.40
C THR A 312 -24.09 37.28 31.29
N ILE A 313 -23.61 36.07 30.98
CA ILE A 313 -23.00 35.17 31.99
C ILE A 313 -21.54 34.98 31.58
N LYS A 314 -20.64 35.46 32.44
CA LYS A 314 -19.19 35.41 32.31
C LYS A 314 -18.66 34.01 32.58
N ASP A 315 -17.70 33.62 31.74
CA ASP A 315 -16.46 32.91 32.06
C ASP A 315 -16.55 31.48 32.61
N LYS A 316 -16.34 30.49 31.73
CA LYS A 316 -15.09 29.70 31.71
C LYS A 316 -14.82 29.14 30.32
N LEU A 317 -13.78 29.71 29.73
CA LEU A 317 -13.07 29.31 28.53
C LEU A 317 -12.29 28.02 28.81
N ASP A 318 -12.81 26.86 28.40
CA ASP A 318 -11.99 25.66 28.30
C ASP A 318 -11.31 25.64 26.93
N SER A 319 -10.02 25.97 26.96
CA SER A 319 -9.10 25.96 25.83
C SER A 319 -9.09 24.61 25.08
N PRO A 320 -8.82 24.58 23.76
CA PRO A 320 -8.61 23.33 23.00
C PRO A 320 -7.36 22.54 23.42
N LYS A 321 -6.59 23.02 24.41
CA LYS A 321 -5.32 22.42 24.84
C LYS A 321 -5.51 21.16 25.70
N THR A 322 -6.63 21.01 26.41
CA THR A 322 -6.83 19.90 27.36
C THR A 322 -7.22 18.56 26.72
N LYS A 323 -7.83 18.54 25.53
CA LYS A 323 -8.16 17.28 24.83
C LYS A 323 -6.96 16.58 24.18
N PHE A 324 -5.83 17.28 24.04
CA PHE A 324 -4.62 16.72 23.42
C PHE A 324 -3.54 16.35 24.44
N GLU A 325 -3.55 16.93 25.64
CA GLU A 325 -2.65 16.52 26.72
C GLU A 325 -2.99 15.12 27.29
N GLU A 326 -4.26 14.67 27.20
CA GLU A 326 -4.63 13.27 27.52
C GLU A 326 -4.09 12.25 26.50
N LEU A 327 -3.80 12.67 25.25
CA LEU A 327 -3.18 11.80 24.24
C LEU A 327 -1.66 11.66 24.40
N LEU A 328 -1.04 12.46 25.30
CA LEU A 328 0.41 12.46 25.56
C LEU A 328 0.84 11.46 26.64
N GLN A 329 -0.08 10.76 27.31
CA GLN A 329 0.25 9.77 28.34
C GLN A 329 -0.01 8.33 27.88
N LEU A 330 0.67 7.90 26.81
CA LEU A 330 0.79 6.48 26.48
C LEU A 330 1.72 5.79 27.50
N LYS A 331 1.22 5.48 28.69
CA LYS A 331 1.78 4.38 29.48
C LYS A 331 1.27 3.06 28.90
N LEU A 332 2.22 2.19 28.58
CA LEU A 332 1.97 0.80 28.17
C LEU A 332 0.94 0.13 29.09
N PRO A 333 -0.04 -0.62 28.58
CA PRO A 333 -0.89 -1.45 29.42
C PRO A 333 -0.03 -2.42 30.23
N LEU A 334 -0.19 -2.40 31.56
CA LEU A 334 0.25 -3.49 32.41
C LEU A 334 -0.64 -4.70 32.11
N PHE A 335 -0.03 -5.85 31.81
CA PHE A 335 -0.75 -7.11 31.63
C PHE A 335 -1.66 -7.40 32.84
N PRO A 336 -2.95 -7.76 32.65
CA PRO A 336 -3.70 -8.47 33.66
C PRO A 336 -3.04 -9.84 33.86
N LYS A 337 -2.60 -10.13 35.09
CA LYS A 337 -1.78 -11.30 35.42
C LYS A 337 -2.45 -12.67 35.23
N GLN A 338 -3.70 -12.75 34.79
CA GLN A 338 -4.38 -14.02 34.53
C GLN A 338 -5.54 -13.82 33.55
N PHE A 339 -5.31 -14.17 32.29
CA PHE A 339 -6.37 -14.65 31.41
C PHE A 339 -5.85 -15.92 30.73
N ASN A 340 -6.66 -16.97 30.81
CA ASN A 340 -6.46 -18.18 30.01
C ASN A 340 -6.32 -17.79 28.53
N VAL A 341 -5.23 -18.27 27.92
CA VAL A 341 -4.71 -18.01 26.56
C VAL A 341 -5.75 -17.48 25.56
N PRO A 342 -5.74 -16.18 25.23
CA PRO A 342 -6.45 -15.68 24.05
C PRO A 342 -5.78 -16.22 22.79
N ARG A 343 -6.56 -16.67 21.80
CA ARG A 343 -6.06 -17.17 20.50
C ARG A 343 -4.97 -16.25 19.94
N GLU A 344 -3.83 -16.82 19.54
CA GLU A 344 -2.59 -16.14 19.11
C GLU A 344 -2.83 -14.95 18.16
N THR A 345 -3.85 -15.04 17.30
CA THR A 345 -4.28 -14.00 16.35
C THR A 345 -4.63 -12.65 17.00
N TYR A 346 -5.30 -12.63 18.15
CA TYR A 346 -5.68 -11.38 18.82
C TYR A 346 -4.48 -10.67 19.43
N MET A 347 -3.50 -11.43 19.93
CA MET A 347 -2.28 -10.88 20.52
C MET A 347 -1.41 -10.19 19.47
N ILE A 348 -1.26 -10.81 18.31
CA ILE A 348 -0.47 -10.25 17.20
C ILE A 348 -1.11 -8.98 16.66
N SER A 349 -2.44 -8.98 16.48
CA SER A 349 -3.17 -7.77 16.08
C SER A 349 -2.90 -6.61 17.03
N TYR A 350 -2.90 -6.85 18.35
CA TYR A 350 -2.55 -5.83 19.34
C TYR A 350 -1.09 -5.33 19.19
N PHE A 351 -0.11 -6.23 19.07
CA PHE A 351 1.30 -5.84 18.89
C PHE A 351 1.52 -5.05 17.60
N LEU A 352 0.90 -5.47 16.51
CA LEU A 352 0.97 -4.77 15.22
C LEU A 352 0.38 -3.38 15.31
N GLN A 353 -0.79 -3.22 15.96
CA GLN A 353 -1.39 -1.90 16.17
C GLN A 353 -0.51 -0.99 17.03
N LYS A 354 0.02 -1.51 18.15
CA LYS A 354 0.98 -0.79 18.99
C LYS A 354 2.19 -0.34 18.18
N PHE A 355 2.77 -1.26 17.41
CA PHE A 355 3.90 -0.97 16.53
C PHE A 355 3.55 0.09 15.49
N THR A 356 2.40 -0.02 14.81
CA THR A 356 1.96 0.96 13.80
C THR A 356 1.88 2.37 14.39
N VAL A 357 1.35 2.54 15.60
CA VAL A 357 1.29 3.85 16.27
C VAL A 357 2.70 4.38 16.53
N CYS A 358 3.56 3.58 17.17
CA CYS A 358 4.93 4.00 17.48
C CYS A 358 5.74 4.30 16.22
N PHE A 359 5.53 3.51 15.15
CA PHE A 359 6.18 3.69 13.86
C PHE A 359 5.74 4.98 13.18
N LEU A 360 4.44 5.26 13.10
CA LEU A 360 3.95 6.52 12.54
C LEU A 360 4.44 7.74 13.33
N GLN A 361 4.52 7.64 14.66
CA GLN A 361 4.97 8.73 15.52
C GLN A 361 6.48 9.02 15.40
N ASN A 362 7.30 7.96 15.40
CA ASN A 362 8.73 8.10 15.67
C ASN A 362 9.65 7.62 14.54
N GLY A 363 9.12 6.94 13.52
CA GLY A 363 9.94 6.28 12.50
C GLY A 363 9.54 6.55 11.05
N PHE A 364 8.25 6.73 10.76
CA PHE A 364 7.73 6.73 9.39
C PHE A 364 8.33 7.84 8.52
N ASN A 365 8.21 9.11 8.95
CA ASN A 365 8.78 10.25 8.23
C ASN A 365 10.30 10.11 8.03
N THR A 366 11.02 9.69 9.07
CA THR A 366 12.48 9.51 9.02
C THR A 366 12.89 8.40 8.07
N LEU A 367 12.20 7.26 8.10
CA LEU A 367 12.50 6.13 7.22
C LEU A 367 12.19 6.46 5.76
N VAL A 368 11.05 7.12 5.49
CA VAL A 368 10.68 7.53 4.12
C VAL A 368 11.71 8.51 3.56
N ASP A 369 12.13 9.51 4.34
CA ASP A 369 13.15 10.48 3.89
C ASP A 369 14.52 9.83 3.65
N GLU A 370 14.95 8.94 4.55
CA GLU A 370 16.21 8.19 4.38
C GLU A 370 16.18 7.31 3.12
N LEU A 371 15.08 6.56 2.91
CA LEU A 371 14.92 5.73 1.72
C LEU A 371 14.89 6.58 0.45
N TYR A 372 14.20 7.72 0.46
CA TYR A 372 14.22 8.66 -0.65
C TYR A 372 15.65 9.08 -1.01
N ASN A 373 16.46 9.44 -0.01
CA ASN A 373 17.85 9.87 -0.22
C ASN A 373 18.72 8.73 -0.76
N LEU A 374 18.55 7.51 -0.25
CA LEU A 374 19.27 6.31 -0.72
C LEU A 374 18.91 5.96 -2.16
N LEU A 375 17.62 5.96 -2.51
CA LEU A 375 17.13 5.61 -3.84
C LEU A 375 17.55 6.65 -4.89
N THR A 376 17.58 7.93 -4.51
CA THR A 376 18.05 9.01 -5.39
C THR A 376 19.56 8.92 -5.63
N SER A 377 20.32 8.39 -4.65
CA SER A 377 21.78 8.26 -4.75
C SER A 377 22.24 6.96 -5.43
N ASN A 378 21.45 5.89 -5.37
CA ASN A 378 21.79 4.57 -5.91
C ASN A 378 20.69 4.02 -6.81
N SER A 379 20.93 4.05 -8.13
CA SER A 379 19.97 3.60 -9.15
C SER A 379 19.73 2.08 -9.20
N HIS A 380 20.54 1.29 -8.47
CA HIS A 380 20.47 -0.17 -8.44
C HIS A 380 19.50 -0.73 -7.37
N ILE A 381 19.03 0.10 -6.45
CA ILE A 381 18.12 -0.34 -5.38
C ILE A 381 16.70 -0.45 -5.95
N ASP A 382 16.01 -1.55 -5.65
CA ASP A 382 14.62 -1.77 -6.07
C ASP A 382 13.67 -0.80 -5.36
N THR A 383 12.93 -0.02 -6.15
CA THR A 383 11.95 0.96 -5.68
C THR A 383 10.60 0.34 -5.29
N SER A 384 10.38 -0.95 -5.56
CA SER A 384 9.12 -1.65 -5.31
C SER A 384 8.66 -1.54 -3.86
N LEU A 385 9.56 -1.80 -2.90
CA LEU A 385 9.23 -1.73 -1.47
C LEU A 385 8.92 -0.30 -1.03
N TYR A 386 9.59 0.69 -1.62
CA TYR A 386 9.32 2.10 -1.35
C TYR A 386 7.93 2.51 -1.87
N PHE A 387 7.53 2.07 -3.05
CA PHE A 387 6.16 2.29 -3.52
C PHE A 387 5.14 1.53 -2.65
N TRP A 388 5.46 0.31 -2.23
CA TRP A 388 4.60 -0.46 -1.33
C TRP A 388 4.36 0.27 0.01
N ILE A 389 5.40 0.78 0.68
CA ILE A 389 5.21 1.46 1.98
C ILE A 389 4.35 2.72 1.83
N LEU A 390 4.53 3.46 0.72
CA LEU A 390 3.71 4.62 0.42
C LEU A 390 2.25 4.21 0.21
N THR A 391 1.97 3.22 -0.64
CA THR A 391 0.59 2.77 -0.89
C THR A 391 -0.11 2.28 0.37
N TYR A 392 0.60 1.49 1.19
CA TYR A 392 0.05 0.93 2.42
C TYR A 392 -0.26 2.01 3.46
N PHE A 393 0.75 2.79 3.86
CA PHE A 393 0.62 3.72 4.98
C PHE A 393 -0.12 5.01 4.59
N CYS A 394 -0.08 5.47 3.34
CA CYS A 394 -0.95 6.56 2.89
C CYS A 394 -2.43 6.20 3.09
N ARG A 395 -2.81 4.98 2.68
CA ARG A 395 -4.18 4.49 2.85
C ARG A 395 -4.54 4.34 4.33
N PHE A 396 -3.64 3.77 5.13
CA PHE A 396 -3.84 3.63 6.58
C PHE A 396 -4.06 4.99 7.25
N CYS A 397 -3.27 6.01 6.89
CA CYS A 397 -3.36 7.31 7.51
C CYS A 397 -4.70 8.01 7.23
N LYS A 398 -5.20 7.92 6.00
CA LYS A 398 -6.52 8.45 5.62
C LYS A 398 -7.67 7.75 6.34
N LEU A 399 -7.65 6.42 6.39
CA LEU A 399 -8.73 5.65 7.02
C LEU A 399 -8.83 5.90 8.54
N ASN A 400 -7.71 6.22 9.19
CA ASN A 400 -7.66 6.44 10.63
C ASN A 400 -7.54 7.92 11.04
N ASN A 401 -7.69 8.86 10.09
CA ASN A 401 -7.56 10.31 10.31
C ASN A 401 -6.30 10.71 11.10
N ILE A 402 -5.15 10.15 10.72
CA ILE A 402 -3.87 10.46 11.35
C ILE A 402 -3.53 11.94 11.14
N LYS A 403 -2.86 12.58 12.11
CA LYS A 403 -2.48 13.99 12.01
C LYS A 403 -1.40 14.21 10.94
N LEU A 404 -1.51 15.33 10.21
CA LEU A 404 -0.56 15.74 9.16
C LEU A 404 0.90 15.78 9.64
N GLU A 405 1.15 16.16 10.91
CA GLU A 405 2.47 16.15 11.56
C GLU A 405 3.23 14.84 11.37
N LEU A 406 2.53 13.71 11.53
CA LEU A 406 3.13 12.37 11.53
C LEU A 406 3.42 11.83 10.13
N VAL A 407 2.90 12.51 9.10
CA VAL A 407 2.98 12.06 7.71
C VAL A 407 3.48 13.13 6.76
N ARG A 408 4.04 14.22 7.29
CA ARG A 408 4.46 15.38 6.50
C ARG A 408 5.36 15.01 5.33
N GLN A 409 6.25 14.01 5.48
CA GLN A 409 7.21 13.66 4.41
C GLN A 409 6.56 13.02 3.18
N ILE A 410 5.44 12.31 3.36
CA ILE A 410 4.71 11.72 2.22
C ILE A 410 3.82 12.73 1.49
N VAL A 411 3.56 13.90 2.10
CA VAL A 411 2.77 14.97 1.51
C VAL A 411 3.71 16.01 0.90
N SER A 412 4.37 15.64 -0.21
CA SER A 412 5.39 16.48 -0.86
C SER A 412 5.43 16.30 -2.38
N PHE A 413 5.61 17.39 -3.13
CA PHE A 413 5.81 17.33 -4.59
C PHE A 413 7.16 16.71 -4.97
N LYS A 414 8.19 16.86 -4.12
CA LYS A 414 9.48 16.19 -4.31
C LYS A 414 9.29 14.68 -4.44
N LEU A 415 8.38 14.13 -3.63
CA LEU A 415 8.03 12.71 -3.67
C LEU A 415 7.26 12.35 -4.95
N ILE A 416 6.26 13.14 -5.34
CA ILE A 416 5.52 12.92 -6.60
C ILE A 416 6.48 12.94 -7.79
N SER A 417 7.35 13.94 -7.86
CA SER A 417 8.35 14.07 -8.93
C SER A 417 9.25 12.84 -9.02
N PHE A 418 9.71 12.33 -7.88
CA PHE A 418 10.53 11.12 -7.83
C PHE A 418 9.77 9.89 -8.31
N ILE A 419 8.54 9.66 -7.83
CA ILE A 419 7.74 8.50 -8.26
C ILE A 419 7.42 8.59 -9.75
N VAL A 420 7.16 9.79 -10.28
CA VAL A 420 6.93 10.01 -11.72
C VAL A 420 8.19 9.71 -12.53
N HIS A 421 9.35 10.17 -12.09
CA HIS A 421 10.63 9.87 -12.73
C HIS A 421 10.90 8.36 -12.79
N GLU A 422 10.77 7.67 -11.65
CA GLU A 422 10.92 6.22 -11.60
C GLU A 422 9.84 5.49 -12.42
N GLY A 423 8.60 5.99 -12.43
CA GLY A 423 7.54 5.46 -13.27
C GLY A 423 7.85 5.55 -14.77
N LEU A 424 8.45 6.65 -15.22
CA LEU A 424 8.93 6.81 -16.59
C LEU A 424 10.05 5.80 -16.90
N LYS A 425 11.07 5.70 -16.02
CA LYS A 425 12.16 4.72 -16.15
C LYS A 425 11.64 3.29 -16.26
N ILE A 426 10.74 2.87 -15.37
CA ILE A 426 10.14 1.54 -15.38
C ILE A 426 9.32 1.32 -16.66
N SER A 427 8.63 2.35 -17.16
CA SER A 427 7.87 2.26 -18.42
C SER A 427 8.79 2.02 -19.64
N GLU A 428 9.97 2.64 -19.65
CA GLU A 428 10.99 2.41 -20.68
C GLU A 428 11.57 1.00 -20.59
N GLU A 429 11.90 0.55 -19.38
CA GLU A 429 12.36 -0.82 -19.12
C GLU A 429 11.32 -1.86 -19.54
N LEU A 430 10.03 -1.62 -19.28
CA LEU A 430 8.93 -2.50 -19.72
C LEU A 430 8.86 -2.57 -21.23
N ARG A 431 9.02 -1.44 -21.93
CA ARG A 431 9.04 -1.40 -23.40
C ARG A 431 10.22 -2.19 -23.96
N ILE A 432 11.41 -2.06 -23.37
CA ILE A 432 12.60 -2.83 -23.75
C ILE A 432 12.37 -4.33 -23.51
N ALA A 433 11.85 -4.70 -22.34
CA ALA A 433 11.55 -6.09 -21.98
C ALA A 433 10.54 -6.72 -22.96
N LYS A 434 9.53 -5.95 -23.40
CA LYS A 434 8.57 -6.38 -24.42
C LYS A 434 9.24 -6.65 -25.77
N LEU A 435 10.11 -5.74 -26.22
CA LEU A 435 10.86 -5.92 -27.48
C LEU A 435 11.78 -7.14 -27.45
N GLN A 436 12.38 -7.41 -26.29
CA GLN A 436 13.29 -8.54 -26.08
C GLN A 436 12.57 -9.85 -25.76
N LYS A 437 11.23 -9.87 -25.67
CA LYS A 437 10.42 -11.02 -25.22
C LYS A 437 10.96 -11.61 -23.90
N SER A 438 11.30 -10.74 -22.96
CA SER A 438 11.87 -11.14 -21.67
C SER A 438 10.89 -12.02 -20.87
N PRO A 439 11.34 -13.11 -20.24
CA PRO A 439 10.49 -13.94 -19.39
C PRO A 439 9.97 -13.18 -18.15
N ASN A 440 10.62 -12.08 -17.77
CA ASN A 440 10.31 -11.29 -16.57
C ASN A 440 9.39 -10.08 -16.86
N ILE A 441 8.71 -10.06 -18.00
CA ILE A 441 7.84 -8.94 -18.40
C ILE A 441 6.74 -8.66 -17.35
N HIS A 442 6.15 -9.69 -16.75
CA HIS A 442 5.10 -9.54 -15.74
C HIS A 442 5.60 -8.85 -14.46
N LEU A 443 6.87 -9.02 -14.10
CA LEU A 443 7.47 -8.33 -12.95
C LEU A 443 7.55 -6.82 -13.21
N LYS A 444 7.94 -6.42 -14.42
CA LYS A 444 7.97 -5.01 -14.84
C LYS A 444 6.57 -4.39 -14.92
N VAL A 445 5.56 -5.15 -15.37
CA VAL A 445 4.16 -4.71 -15.35
C VAL A 445 3.70 -4.45 -13.91
N ARG A 446 3.96 -5.38 -12.99
CA ARG A 446 3.61 -5.23 -11.56
C ARG A 446 4.32 -4.04 -10.93
N HIS A 447 5.61 -3.87 -11.21
CA HIS A 447 6.41 -2.75 -10.69
C HIS A 447 5.88 -1.40 -11.18
N LEU A 448 5.53 -1.30 -12.47
CA LEU A 448 4.92 -0.09 -13.02
C LEU A 448 3.56 0.20 -12.38
N HIS A 449 2.69 -0.81 -12.24
CA HIS A 449 1.40 -0.65 -11.57
C HIS A 449 1.57 -0.17 -10.13
N LEU A 450 2.56 -0.69 -9.41
CA LEU A 450 2.86 -0.27 -8.04
C LEU A 450 3.30 1.20 -7.97
N ALA A 451 4.08 1.69 -8.94
CA ALA A 451 4.42 3.11 -9.05
C ALA A 451 3.17 3.99 -9.25
N ILE A 452 2.24 3.57 -10.12
CA ILE A 452 0.97 4.27 -10.34
C ILE A 452 0.10 4.27 -9.08
N MET A 453 0.06 3.16 -8.35
CA MET A 453 -0.61 3.09 -7.04
C MET A 453 0.01 4.03 -6.02
N ALA A 454 1.34 4.16 -5.99
CA ALA A 454 1.99 5.11 -5.11
C ALA A 454 1.61 6.56 -5.45
N ILE A 455 1.61 6.94 -6.75
CA ILE A 455 1.13 8.27 -7.18
C ILE A 455 -0.32 8.50 -6.75
N LYS A 456 -1.21 7.54 -7.04
CA LYS A 456 -2.64 7.61 -6.70
C LYS A 456 -2.85 7.82 -5.20
N GLU A 457 -2.16 7.04 -4.37
CA GLU A 457 -2.34 7.10 -2.93
C GLU A 457 -1.72 8.35 -2.30
N VAL A 458 -0.60 8.86 -2.83
CA VAL A 458 -0.02 10.15 -2.41
C VAL A 458 -0.93 11.32 -2.78
N ILE A 459 -1.46 11.39 -4.02
CA ILE A 459 -2.38 12.46 -4.44
C ILE A 459 -3.64 12.47 -3.58
N LYS A 460 -4.25 11.31 -3.34
CA LYS A 460 -5.40 11.19 -2.43
C LYS A 460 -5.08 11.66 -1.02
N THR A 461 -3.84 11.48 -0.57
CA THR A 461 -3.40 11.88 0.78
C THR A 461 -3.21 13.38 0.87
N ILE A 462 -2.64 14.01 -0.15
CA ILE A 462 -2.59 15.48 -0.29
C ILE A 462 -4.02 16.04 -0.25
N GLU A 463 -4.92 15.49 -1.05
CA GLU A 463 -6.31 15.96 -1.12
C GLU A 463 -7.06 15.78 0.20
N PHE A 464 -6.86 14.65 0.88
CA PHE A 464 -7.44 14.40 2.21
C PHE A 464 -7.02 15.48 3.22
N TYR A 465 -5.73 15.80 3.30
CA TYR A 465 -5.25 16.84 4.24
C TYR A 465 -5.60 18.25 3.80
N ARG A 466 -5.75 18.49 2.48
CA ARG A 466 -6.31 19.75 1.96
C ARG A 466 -7.71 20.03 2.48
N GLN A 467 -8.52 19.00 2.66
CA GLN A 467 -9.88 19.13 3.16
C GLN A 467 -9.98 19.10 4.69
N THR A 468 -9.11 18.33 5.35
CA THR A 468 -9.25 18.03 6.80
C THR A 468 -8.31 18.82 7.71
N ALA A 469 -7.17 19.29 7.20
CA ALA A 469 -6.14 19.93 8.01
C ALA A 469 -6.11 21.46 7.90
N VAL A 470 -7.13 22.09 7.31
CA VAL A 470 -7.17 23.53 7.01
C VAL A 470 -6.89 24.41 8.24
N GLU A 471 -7.30 23.96 9.42
CA GLU A 471 -7.11 24.67 10.71
C GLU A 471 -5.72 24.42 11.35
N SER A 472 -4.92 23.51 10.80
CA SER A 472 -3.59 23.19 11.33
C SER A 472 -2.57 24.27 10.96
N PRO A 473 -1.71 24.73 11.88
CA PRO A 473 -0.64 25.68 11.55
C PRO A 473 0.35 25.10 10.53
N ILE A 474 0.49 23.77 10.49
CA ILE A 474 1.35 23.06 9.54
C ILE A 474 0.74 23.01 8.13
N TYR A 475 -0.57 23.21 8.02
CA TYR A 475 -1.23 23.32 6.72
C TYR A 475 -0.79 24.57 5.97
N ALA A 476 -0.57 25.70 6.67
CA ALA A 476 -0.01 26.89 6.05
C ALA A 476 1.40 26.64 5.49
N HIS A 477 2.25 25.90 6.21
CA HIS A 477 3.57 25.48 5.72
C HIS A 477 3.46 24.50 4.56
N LEU A 478 2.56 23.52 4.63
CA LEU A 478 2.29 22.60 3.53
C LEU A 478 1.91 23.38 2.29
N ILE A 479 0.90 24.24 2.38
CA ILE A 479 0.41 25.04 1.26
C ILE A 479 1.50 25.98 0.73
N ASN A 480 2.28 26.62 1.61
CA ASN A 480 3.42 27.45 1.19
C ASN A 480 4.52 26.63 0.48
N ASP A 481 4.83 25.41 0.93
CA ASP A 481 5.77 24.52 0.24
C ASP A 481 5.20 24.03 -1.11
N LEU A 482 3.90 23.74 -1.14
CA LEU A 482 3.17 23.35 -2.35
C LEU A 482 3.08 24.54 -3.35
N GLN A 483 2.96 25.77 -2.87
CA GLN A 483 2.86 27.00 -3.66
C GLN A 483 4.23 27.50 -4.14
N ASN A 484 5.23 27.57 -3.25
CA ASN A 484 6.57 28.06 -3.56
C ASN A 484 7.34 27.13 -4.48
N SER A 485 7.05 25.81 -4.42
CA SER A 485 7.53 24.90 -5.44
C SER A 485 7.12 25.40 -6.82
N GLY A 486 5.84 25.65 -7.08
CA GLY A 486 5.31 26.07 -8.39
C GLY A 486 5.84 27.39 -8.97
N ASN A 487 6.36 28.30 -8.14
CA ASN A 487 6.73 29.66 -8.60
C ASN A 487 8.23 30.01 -8.52
N THR A 488 9.08 29.21 -7.85
CA THR A 488 10.48 29.62 -7.59
C THR A 488 11.59 28.61 -7.91
N SER A 489 11.28 27.41 -8.44
CA SER A 489 12.34 26.49 -8.91
C SER A 489 12.03 25.84 -10.28
N PRO A 490 13.04 25.63 -11.15
CA PRO A 490 12.88 24.92 -12.43
C PRO A 490 12.37 23.47 -12.27
N GLU A 491 12.56 22.88 -11.09
CA GLU A 491 12.13 21.52 -10.72
C GLU A 491 10.61 21.38 -10.54
N SER A 492 9.89 22.50 -10.38
CA SER A 492 8.43 22.51 -10.21
C SER A 492 7.65 22.44 -11.54
N ILE A 493 8.20 23.07 -12.57
CA ILE A 493 7.64 23.07 -13.92
C ILE A 493 7.85 21.69 -14.55
N THR A 494 8.94 20.98 -14.19
CA THR A 494 9.24 19.65 -14.70
C THR A 494 8.27 18.60 -14.19
N TRP A 495 7.99 18.51 -12.87
CA TRP A 495 7.10 17.43 -12.38
C TRP A 495 5.69 17.53 -12.95
N ALA A 496 5.15 18.74 -13.11
CA ALA A 496 3.80 18.95 -13.65
C ALA A 496 3.71 18.54 -15.14
N LYS A 497 4.79 18.77 -15.90
CA LYS A 497 4.91 18.29 -17.29
C LYS A 497 5.11 16.78 -17.33
N ASP A 498 5.93 16.24 -16.45
CA ASP A 498 6.33 14.84 -16.44
C ASP A 498 5.18 13.94 -16.00
N ILE A 499 4.39 14.33 -14.99
CA ILE A 499 3.22 13.57 -14.56
C ILE A 499 2.17 13.51 -15.67
N LYS A 500 1.93 14.64 -16.34
CA LYS A 500 1.03 14.72 -17.50
C LYS A 500 1.53 13.81 -18.62
N SER A 501 2.83 13.85 -18.91
CA SER A 501 3.45 13.05 -19.96
C SER A 501 3.40 11.55 -19.64
N LEU A 502 3.64 11.16 -18.39
CA LEU A 502 3.54 9.79 -17.90
C LEU A 502 2.13 9.22 -18.15
N PHE A 503 1.06 9.87 -17.67
CA PHE A 503 -0.30 9.35 -17.88
C PHE A 503 -0.72 9.38 -19.35
N THR A 504 -0.27 10.36 -20.13
CA THR A 504 -0.49 10.36 -21.59
C THR A 504 0.13 9.13 -22.23
N LEU A 505 1.40 8.84 -21.89
CA LEU A 505 2.16 7.71 -22.42
C LEU A 505 1.51 6.39 -22.03
N LEU A 506 1.26 6.19 -20.73
CA LEU A 506 0.79 4.91 -20.20
C LEU A 506 -0.60 4.52 -20.68
N ILE A 507 -1.53 5.48 -20.78
CA ILE A 507 -2.88 5.20 -21.30
C ILE A 507 -2.82 4.95 -22.82
N ARG A 508 -1.99 5.71 -23.56
CA ARG A 508 -1.85 5.52 -25.01
C ARG A 508 -1.29 4.15 -25.36
N TYR A 509 -0.28 3.68 -24.62
CA TYR A 509 0.42 2.43 -24.84
C TYR A 509 -0.07 1.26 -23.98
N TYR A 510 -1.26 1.38 -23.38
CA TYR A 510 -1.92 0.25 -22.73
C TYR A 510 -2.03 -0.94 -23.68
N ASP A 511 -1.69 -2.13 -23.19
CA ASP A 511 -1.68 -3.37 -23.96
C ASP A 511 -2.37 -4.49 -23.18
N SER A 512 -3.53 -4.93 -23.69
CA SER A 512 -4.35 -5.98 -23.08
C SER A 512 -3.70 -7.35 -23.04
N ASP A 513 -2.64 -7.60 -23.83
CA ASP A 513 -1.96 -8.89 -23.83
C ASP A 513 -1.07 -9.08 -22.59
N ILE A 514 -0.58 -7.98 -22.02
CA ILE A 514 0.37 -7.99 -20.90
C ILE A 514 -0.16 -7.30 -19.65
N GLN A 515 -1.09 -6.36 -19.80
CA GLN A 515 -1.68 -5.57 -18.72
C GLN A 515 -3.16 -5.93 -18.55
N ILE A 516 -3.55 -6.15 -17.30
CA ILE A 516 -4.95 -6.42 -16.93
C ILE A 516 -5.79 -5.14 -16.98
N ILE A 517 -7.11 -5.27 -17.11
CA ILE A 517 -8.01 -4.12 -17.23
C ILE A 517 -8.00 -3.22 -15.98
N GLU A 518 -7.76 -3.79 -14.79
CA GLU A 518 -7.64 -3.07 -13.53
C GLU A 518 -6.49 -2.06 -13.55
N TYR A 519 -5.39 -2.36 -14.25
CA TYR A 519 -4.31 -1.41 -14.46
C TYR A 519 -4.78 -0.19 -15.25
N LEU A 520 -5.62 -0.39 -16.28
CA LEU A 520 -6.20 0.71 -17.04
C LEU A 520 -7.24 1.50 -16.22
N HIS A 521 -8.05 0.82 -15.40
CA HIS A 521 -8.95 1.47 -14.45
C HIS A 521 -8.17 2.43 -13.54
N ASP A 522 -7.07 1.93 -12.98
CA ASP A 522 -6.22 2.69 -12.10
C ASP A 522 -5.51 3.86 -12.78
N LEU A 523 -5.03 3.70 -14.01
CA LEU A 523 -4.48 4.80 -14.80
C LEU A 523 -5.51 5.91 -15.03
N ILE A 524 -6.73 5.56 -15.46
CA ILE A 524 -7.79 6.52 -15.76
C ILE A 524 -8.23 7.25 -14.49
N VAL A 525 -8.47 6.52 -13.40
CA VAL A 525 -8.85 7.13 -12.11
C VAL A 525 -7.74 8.04 -11.59
N THR A 526 -6.48 7.63 -11.71
CA THR A 526 -5.36 8.45 -11.24
C THR A 526 -5.18 9.68 -12.12
N ASN A 527 -5.35 9.58 -13.44
CA ASN A 527 -5.35 10.71 -14.36
C ASN A 527 -6.45 11.72 -14.03
N HIS A 528 -7.66 11.24 -13.72
CA HIS A 528 -8.75 12.09 -13.25
C HIS A 528 -8.37 12.82 -11.95
N MET A 529 -7.77 12.12 -10.98
CA MET A 529 -7.28 12.75 -9.73
C MET A 529 -6.18 13.78 -9.99
N VAL A 530 -5.31 13.55 -10.95
CA VAL A 530 -4.28 14.53 -11.38
C VAL A 530 -4.94 15.79 -11.94
N LEU A 531 -5.95 15.65 -12.80
CA LEU A 531 -6.71 16.79 -13.32
C LEU A 531 -7.40 17.58 -12.19
N SER A 532 -8.04 16.88 -11.24
CA SER A 532 -8.66 17.51 -10.08
C SER A 532 -7.64 18.23 -9.20
N LEU A 533 -6.45 17.65 -9.02
CA LEU A 533 -5.35 18.30 -8.30
C LEU A 533 -4.94 19.60 -9.00
N PHE A 534 -4.76 19.58 -10.32
CA PHE A 534 -4.41 20.80 -11.05
C PHE A 534 -5.49 21.88 -10.97
N ASP A 535 -6.78 21.51 -11.03
CA ASP A 535 -7.88 22.48 -10.87
C ASP A 535 -7.94 23.04 -9.44
N ALA A 536 -7.68 22.22 -8.42
CA ALA A 536 -7.66 22.65 -7.02
C ALA A 536 -6.54 23.66 -6.69
N PHE A 537 -5.44 23.66 -7.47
CA PHE A 537 -4.28 24.52 -7.26
C PHE A 537 -4.05 25.53 -8.41
N LYS A 538 -5.05 25.72 -9.28
CA LYS A 538 -4.95 26.60 -10.46
C LYS A 538 -4.61 28.06 -10.16
N ASP A 539 -5.02 28.55 -9.00
CA ASP A 539 -4.78 29.94 -8.60
C ASP A 539 -3.33 30.15 -8.13
N TYR A 540 -2.67 29.06 -7.75
CA TYR A 540 -1.29 29.06 -7.25
C TYR A 540 -0.28 28.76 -8.33
N TRP A 541 -0.68 27.94 -9.31
CA TRP A 541 0.14 27.56 -10.44
C TRP A 541 -0.47 28.17 -11.68
N ASN A 542 0.22 29.11 -12.34
CA ASN A 542 -0.18 29.66 -13.65
C ASN A 542 -0.20 28.56 -14.74
N LEU A 543 -1.13 27.61 -14.65
CA LEU A 543 -1.19 26.36 -15.40
C LEU A 543 -2.44 26.23 -16.25
N ASN A 544 -3.34 27.22 -16.24
CA ASN A 544 -4.63 27.13 -16.94
C ASN A 544 -4.46 26.77 -18.43
N ASP A 545 -3.52 27.40 -19.14
CA ASP A 545 -3.23 27.12 -20.56
C ASP A 545 -2.66 25.70 -20.78
N ASN A 546 -2.08 25.09 -19.74
CA ASN A 546 -1.46 23.77 -19.79
C ASN A 546 -2.46 22.63 -19.46
N ILE A 547 -3.69 22.90 -19.04
CA ILE A 547 -4.70 21.85 -18.78
C ILE A 547 -5.47 21.50 -20.06
N THR A 548 -5.89 22.49 -20.85
CA THR A 548 -6.57 22.23 -22.13
C THR A 548 -5.64 21.49 -23.09
N ALA A 549 -4.40 21.97 -23.26
CA ALA A 549 -3.37 21.28 -24.04
C ALA A 549 -3.04 19.86 -23.53
N TYR A 550 -3.31 19.58 -22.25
CA TYR A 550 -3.17 18.25 -21.70
C TYR A 550 -4.35 17.35 -22.08
N ILE A 551 -5.58 17.85 -21.96
CA ILE A 551 -6.81 17.13 -22.34
C ILE A 551 -6.81 16.82 -23.84
N GLU A 552 -6.32 17.73 -24.68
CA GLU A 552 -6.15 17.53 -26.13
C GLU A 552 -5.36 16.26 -26.47
N LYS A 553 -4.37 15.89 -25.66
CA LYS A 553 -3.56 14.67 -25.89
C LYS A 553 -4.37 13.37 -25.78
N PHE A 554 -5.54 13.41 -25.14
CA PHE A 554 -6.47 12.29 -25.00
C PHE A 554 -7.59 12.30 -26.05
N ALA A 555 -7.79 13.41 -26.78
CA ALA A 555 -8.77 13.55 -27.85
C ALA A 555 -8.35 12.84 -29.17
N VAL A 556 -7.59 11.75 -29.05
CA VAL A 556 -7.12 10.93 -30.18
C VAL A 556 -7.94 9.63 -30.18
N PRO A 557 -8.45 9.15 -31.34
CA PRO A 557 -9.29 7.96 -31.42
C PRO A 557 -8.73 6.75 -30.66
N ASP A 558 -7.45 6.44 -30.87
CA ASP A 558 -6.78 5.32 -30.20
C ASP A 558 -6.76 5.46 -28.67
N THR A 559 -6.63 6.66 -28.13
CA THR A 559 -6.61 6.88 -26.68
C THR A 559 -8.03 6.82 -26.13
N MET A 560 -8.97 7.44 -26.83
CA MET A 560 -10.38 7.44 -26.47
C MET A 560 -11.01 6.03 -26.55
N TYR A 561 -10.48 5.15 -27.40
CA TYR A 561 -10.84 3.73 -27.44
C TYR A 561 -10.58 3.05 -26.08
N LYS A 562 -9.45 3.34 -25.40
CA LYS A 562 -9.15 2.79 -24.06
C LYS A 562 -10.19 3.23 -23.03
N TYR A 563 -10.63 4.49 -23.09
CA TYR A 563 -11.71 4.98 -22.23
C TYR A 563 -13.03 4.26 -22.55
N GLY A 564 -13.34 4.04 -23.83
CA GLY A 564 -14.48 3.24 -24.28
C GLY A 564 -14.44 1.78 -23.79
N LEU A 565 -13.27 1.15 -23.82
CA LEU A 565 -13.04 -0.21 -23.33
C LEU A 565 -13.39 -0.35 -21.84
N VAL A 566 -12.98 0.62 -21.03
CA VAL A 566 -13.33 0.67 -19.60
C VAL A 566 -14.82 0.89 -19.41
N LEU A 567 -15.41 1.86 -20.13
CA LEU A 567 -16.83 2.18 -19.98
C LEU A 567 -17.75 1.05 -20.45
N GLN A 568 -17.32 0.19 -21.37
CA GLN A 568 -18.10 -0.95 -21.85
C GLN A 568 -18.61 -1.83 -20.69
N ASN A 569 -17.86 -1.90 -19.59
CA ASN A 569 -18.19 -2.67 -18.39
C ASN A 569 -18.81 -1.80 -17.27
N TYR A 570 -19.49 -0.70 -17.61
CA TYR A 570 -19.95 0.31 -16.63
C TYR A 570 -20.77 -0.28 -15.47
N GLU A 571 -21.55 -1.34 -15.68
CA GLU A 571 -22.36 -1.97 -14.62
C GLU A 571 -21.53 -2.64 -13.53
N LYS A 572 -20.34 -3.13 -13.86
CA LYS A 572 -19.44 -3.82 -12.92
C LYS A 572 -18.41 -2.87 -12.31
N ASN A 573 -18.17 -1.75 -12.96
CA ASN A 573 -17.19 -0.76 -12.52
C ASN A 573 -17.67 -0.03 -11.27
N SER A 574 -16.73 0.35 -10.40
CA SER A 574 -17.04 1.29 -9.31
C SER A 574 -17.42 2.66 -9.87
N ASP A 575 -18.26 3.40 -9.16
CA ASP A 575 -18.72 4.74 -9.53
C ASP A 575 -17.58 5.68 -9.95
N ILE A 576 -16.47 5.69 -9.20
CA ILE A 576 -15.31 6.55 -9.49
C ILE A 576 -14.66 6.24 -10.85
N VAL A 577 -14.66 4.98 -11.30
CA VAL A 577 -14.10 4.59 -12.60
C VAL A 577 -14.99 5.13 -13.72
N ASN A 578 -16.30 4.91 -13.60
CA ASN A 578 -17.27 5.40 -14.59
C ASN A 578 -17.28 6.93 -14.68
N GLU A 579 -17.31 7.61 -13.53
CA GLU A 579 -17.23 9.06 -13.45
C GLU A 579 -15.93 9.58 -14.09
N SER A 580 -14.78 8.97 -13.79
CA SER A 580 -13.49 9.38 -14.37
C SER A 580 -13.48 9.30 -15.90
N VAL A 581 -14.12 8.27 -16.47
CA VAL A 581 -14.25 8.13 -17.92
C VAL A 581 -15.17 9.18 -18.51
N LEU A 582 -16.38 9.33 -17.96
CA LEU A 582 -17.39 10.25 -18.47
C LEU A 582 -16.96 11.72 -18.34
N VAL A 583 -16.25 12.08 -17.27
CA VAL A 583 -15.63 13.39 -17.09
C VAL A 583 -14.61 13.67 -18.20
N MET A 584 -13.74 12.71 -18.54
CA MET A 584 -12.77 12.89 -19.63
C MET A 584 -13.47 13.07 -20.98
N MET A 585 -14.47 12.23 -21.29
CA MET A 585 -15.24 12.35 -22.54
C MET A 585 -15.97 13.69 -22.63
N HIS A 586 -16.55 14.15 -21.52
CA HIS A 586 -17.17 15.47 -21.42
C HIS A 586 -16.16 16.59 -21.68
N HIS A 587 -14.98 16.54 -21.06
CA HIS A 587 -13.93 17.53 -21.30
C HIS A 587 -13.45 17.56 -22.76
N VAL A 588 -13.34 16.41 -23.43
CA VAL A 588 -12.97 16.36 -24.85
C VAL A 588 -14.02 17.04 -25.73
N ILE A 589 -15.30 16.98 -25.36
CA ILE A 589 -16.36 17.69 -26.10
C ILE A 589 -16.39 19.17 -25.76
N THR A 590 -16.34 19.53 -24.47
CA THR A 590 -16.60 20.92 -24.06
C THR A 590 -15.38 21.81 -24.11
N LYS A 591 -14.17 21.27 -23.94
CA LYS A 591 -12.92 22.05 -23.91
C LYS A 591 -12.11 21.94 -25.20
N VAL A 592 -12.14 20.77 -25.85
CA VAL A 592 -11.36 20.49 -27.07
C VAL A 592 -12.23 20.55 -28.33
N GLU A 593 -13.56 20.52 -28.17
CA GLU A 593 -14.53 20.53 -29.27
C GLU A 593 -14.38 19.39 -30.28
N ASN A 594 -13.68 18.31 -29.90
CA ASN A 594 -13.41 17.16 -30.76
C ASN A 594 -14.38 16.00 -30.49
N THR A 595 -15.58 16.09 -31.06
CA THR A 595 -16.60 15.04 -30.91
C THR A 595 -16.33 13.80 -31.76
N THR A 596 -15.53 13.92 -32.83
CA THR A 596 -15.29 12.80 -33.76
C THR A 596 -14.47 11.68 -33.13
N SER A 597 -13.60 12.02 -32.16
CA SER A 597 -12.85 11.03 -31.37
C SER A 597 -13.74 10.04 -30.60
N LEU A 598 -15.00 10.40 -30.32
CA LEU A 598 -15.98 9.57 -29.60
C LEU A 598 -16.86 8.73 -30.52
N PHE A 599 -16.80 8.93 -31.84
CA PHE A 599 -17.60 8.18 -32.83
C PHE A 599 -17.01 6.79 -33.10
N GLN A 600 -16.88 6.02 -32.03
CA GLN A 600 -16.36 4.66 -32.06
C GLN A 600 -17.48 3.68 -31.67
N PRO A 601 -17.63 2.54 -32.35
CA PRO A 601 -18.72 1.60 -32.08
C PRO A 601 -18.82 1.18 -30.61
N ILE A 602 -17.69 0.95 -29.94
CA ILE A 602 -17.67 0.56 -28.52
C ILE A 602 -18.27 1.64 -27.61
N ILE A 603 -17.99 2.92 -27.88
CA ILE A 603 -18.49 4.06 -27.10
C ILE A 603 -19.98 4.27 -27.41
N LEU A 604 -20.34 4.31 -28.69
CA LEU A 604 -21.72 4.55 -29.14
C LEU A 604 -22.68 3.46 -28.64
N LYS A 605 -22.29 2.18 -28.73
CA LYS A 605 -23.07 1.05 -28.20
C LYS A 605 -23.24 1.15 -26.70
N THR A 606 -22.19 1.53 -25.98
CA THR A 606 -22.24 1.69 -24.52
C THR A 606 -23.15 2.85 -24.13
N PHE A 607 -23.05 3.99 -24.81
CA PHE A 607 -23.91 5.15 -24.63
C PHE A 607 -25.39 4.84 -24.90
N LEU A 608 -25.69 4.08 -25.95
CA LEU A 608 -27.05 3.62 -26.22
C LEU A 608 -27.58 2.71 -25.12
N ASN A 609 -26.77 1.76 -24.65
CA ASN A 609 -27.15 0.89 -23.54
C ASN A 609 -27.44 1.68 -22.26
N ILE A 610 -26.61 2.69 -21.93
CA ILE A 610 -26.82 3.56 -20.77
C ILE A 610 -28.10 4.39 -20.95
N PHE A 611 -28.29 4.96 -22.15
CA PHE A 611 -29.46 5.75 -22.48
C PHE A 611 -30.76 4.94 -22.41
N GLU A 612 -30.74 3.70 -22.89
CA GLU A 612 -31.89 2.78 -22.89
C GLU A 612 -32.33 2.37 -21.50
N LYS A 613 -31.38 2.07 -20.62
CA LYS A 613 -31.69 1.64 -19.26
C LYS A 613 -32.23 2.78 -18.39
N ASN A 614 -32.05 4.04 -18.78
CA ASN A 614 -32.50 5.21 -18.03
C ASN A 614 -32.07 5.17 -16.55
N ASP A 615 -30.87 4.67 -16.29
CA ASP A 615 -30.36 4.52 -14.93
C ASP A 615 -30.13 5.90 -14.29
N TYR A 616 -30.71 6.09 -13.10
CA TYR A 616 -30.66 7.34 -12.36
C TYR A 616 -29.22 7.79 -12.09
N MET A 617 -28.30 6.85 -11.89
CA MET A 617 -26.88 7.14 -11.65
C MET A 617 -26.23 7.93 -12.79
N TYR A 618 -26.66 7.69 -14.03
CA TYR A 618 -26.12 8.33 -15.22
C TYR A 618 -26.94 9.53 -15.72
N LYS A 619 -27.98 9.94 -14.96
CA LYS A 619 -28.84 11.05 -15.34
C LYS A 619 -28.07 12.35 -15.57
N ARG A 620 -27.01 12.62 -14.80
CA ARG A 620 -26.14 13.79 -14.99
C ARG A 620 -25.44 13.79 -16.35
N TRP A 621 -25.22 12.62 -16.93
CA TRP A 621 -24.53 12.42 -18.20
C TRP A 621 -25.49 12.30 -19.39
N SER A 622 -26.80 12.45 -19.18
CA SER A 622 -27.78 12.31 -20.26
C SER A 622 -27.53 13.29 -21.39
N ASP A 623 -27.16 14.52 -21.07
CA ASP A 623 -27.00 15.58 -22.08
C ASP A 623 -25.73 15.36 -22.90
N LEU A 624 -24.67 14.91 -22.23
CA LEU A 624 -23.45 14.45 -22.88
C LEU A 624 -23.75 13.32 -23.89
N ILE A 625 -24.43 12.27 -23.41
CA ILE A 625 -24.74 11.08 -24.20
C ILE A 625 -25.64 11.44 -25.38
N LYS A 626 -26.73 12.20 -25.14
CA LYS A 626 -27.64 12.68 -26.18
C LYS A 626 -26.92 13.51 -27.23
N ASN A 627 -26.06 14.45 -26.82
CA ASN A 627 -25.31 15.31 -27.73
C ASN A 627 -24.42 14.48 -28.66
N VAL A 628 -23.68 13.51 -28.13
CA VAL A 628 -22.81 12.63 -28.94
C VAL A 628 -23.62 11.78 -29.92
N LEU A 629 -24.71 11.15 -29.45
CA LEU A 629 -25.56 10.31 -30.29
C LEU A 629 -26.23 11.14 -31.41
N ASN A 630 -26.77 12.31 -31.09
CA ASN A 630 -27.39 13.19 -32.08
C ASN A 630 -26.38 13.71 -33.10
N LYS A 631 -25.19 14.13 -32.65
CA LYS A 631 -24.12 14.56 -33.57
C LYS A 631 -23.68 13.43 -34.50
N PHE A 632 -23.66 12.18 -34.03
CA PHE A 632 -23.34 11.02 -34.86
C PHE A 632 -24.44 10.73 -35.89
N LEU A 633 -25.71 10.78 -35.49
CA LEU A 633 -26.86 10.53 -36.38
C LEU A 633 -27.01 11.59 -37.47
N ASN A 634 -26.56 12.83 -37.20
CA ASN A 634 -26.64 13.94 -38.14
C ASN A 634 -25.45 14.00 -39.13
N ILE A 635 -24.53 13.04 -39.11
CA ILE A 635 -23.44 12.97 -40.08
C ILE A 635 -24.03 12.59 -41.46
N PRO A 636 -23.81 13.39 -42.52
CA PRO A 636 -24.32 13.06 -43.85
C PRO A 636 -23.78 11.71 -44.33
N HIS A 637 -24.65 10.78 -44.70
CA HIS A 637 -24.29 9.47 -45.26
C HIS A 637 -23.73 9.54 -46.70
N THR A 638 -23.26 10.70 -47.14
CA THR A 638 -22.78 10.95 -48.50
C THR A 638 -21.36 11.49 -48.46
N LEU A 639 -20.37 10.61 -48.53
CA LEU A 639 -19.01 10.90 -48.98
C LEU A 639 -18.33 9.56 -49.32
N ASP A 640 -18.31 9.22 -50.61
CA ASP A 640 -17.27 8.37 -51.18
C ASP A 640 -15.92 8.99 -50.80
N CYS A 641 -15.26 8.47 -49.78
CA CYS A 641 -13.96 8.96 -49.35
C CYS A 641 -12.85 8.28 -50.13
N SER A 642 -12.14 9.07 -50.93
CA SER A 642 -10.90 8.69 -51.59
C SER A 642 -9.83 8.28 -50.55
N GLU A 643 -9.13 7.19 -50.85
CA GLU A 643 -8.40 6.31 -49.92
C GLU A 643 -7.25 6.93 -49.10
N ASN A 644 -6.94 8.22 -49.19
CA ASN A 644 -5.67 8.75 -48.67
C ASN A 644 -5.73 9.80 -47.57
N THR A 645 -6.91 10.15 -47.03
CA THR A 645 -7.02 11.11 -45.89
C THR A 645 -7.58 10.49 -44.60
N LEU A 646 -7.96 9.21 -44.60
CA LEU A 646 -8.71 8.56 -43.52
C LEU A 646 -8.09 7.20 -43.15
N ARG A 647 -6.83 7.19 -42.69
CA ARG A 647 -6.29 6.03 -41.95
C ARG A 647 -6.98 5.94 -40.59
N GLY A 648 -8.12 5.24 -40.53
CA GLY A 648 -8.82 4.93 -39.28
C GLY A 648 -10.32 4.64 -39.40
N LEU A 649 -10.94 4.78 -40.58
CA LEU A 649 -12.40 4.69 -40.73
C LEU A 649 -13.05 3.38 -41.25
N PRO A 650 -12.44 2.17 -41.23
CA PRO A 650 -13.22 0.95 -41.51
C PRO A 650 -14.41 0.76 -40.55
N CYS A 651 -14.29 1.27 -39.32
CA CYS A 651 -15.27 1.05 -38.25
C CYS A 651 -16.55 1.89 -38.36
N ILE A 652 -16.59 2.97 -39.16
CA ILE A 652 -17.81 3.80 -39.25
C ILE A 652 -18.88 3.11 -40.10
N TYR A 653 -18.51 2.40 -41.17
CA TYR A 653 -19.49 1.66 -41.99
C TYR A 653 -20.04 0.42 -41.28
N GLU A 654 -19.22 -0.28 -40.49
CA GLU A 654 -19.69 -1.40 -39.66
C GLU A 654 -20.53 -0.92 -38.46
N ALA A 655 -20.11 0.15 -37.78
CA ALA A 655 -20.88 0.76 -36.69
C ALA A 655 -22.20 1.34 -37.19
N THR A 656 -22.20 2.03 -38.34
CA THR A 656 -23.44 2.53 -38.93
C THR A 656 -24.34 1.39 -39.36
N ASN A 657 -23.84 0.28 -39.93
CA ASN A 657 -24.68 -0.86 -40.26
C ASN A 657 -25.24 -1.60 -39.03
N GLU A 658 -24.47 -1.80 -37.96
CA GLU A 658 -24.99 -2.37 -36.71
C GLU A 658 -25.99 -1.43 -36.01
N LEU A 659 -25.70 -0.13 -35.99
CA LEU A 659 -26.56 0.90 -35.37
C LEU A 659 -27.80 1.21 -36.21
N LEU A 660 -27.71 1.19 -37.55
CA LEU A 660 -28.84 1.28 -38.47
C LEU A 660 -29.68 0.00 -38.41
N ASN A 661 -29.07 -1.18 -38.22
CA ASN A 661 -29.82 -2.41 -37.96
C ASN A 661 -30.54 -2.37 -36.60
N LEU A 662 -29.93 -1.79 -35.56
CA LEU A 662 -30.58 -1.50 -34.27
C LEU A 662 -31.69 -0.45 -34.40
N ASN A 663 -31.49 0.62 -35.19
CA ASN A 663 -32.51 1.62 -35.50
C ASN A 663 -33.66 1.04 -36.34
N ASN A 664 -33.38 0.12 -37.27
CA ASN A 664 -34.39 -0.60 -38.03
C ASN A 664 -35.13 -1.64 -37.17
N TYR A 665 -34.47 -2.22 -36.16
CA TYR A 665 -35.12 -3.04 -35.13
C TYR A 665 -36.02 -2.19 -34.20
N ARG A 666 -35.59 -0.97 -33.85
CA ARG A 666 -36.36 0.01 -33.07
C ARG A 666 -37.54 0.61 -33.83
N ASN A 667 -37.38 0.91 -35.11
CA ASN A 667 -38.48 1.41 -35.95
C ASN A 667 -39.59 0.35 -36.13
N LYS A 668 -39.26 -0.95 -35.98
CA LYS A 668 -40.27 -2.01 -35.87
C LYS A 668 -40.94 -2.08 -34.48
N ASN A 669 -40.28 -1.63 -33.42
CA ASN A 669 -40.76 -1.65 -32.04
C ASN A 669 -40.80 -0.21 -31.46
N LYS A 670 -41.79 0.59 -31.92
CA LYS A 670 -42.01 2.01 -31.61
C LYS A 670 -41.46 2.51 -30.26
N VAL A 671 -40.37 3.29 -30.31
CA VAL A 671 -40.13 4.45 -29.43
C VAL A 671 -39.44 5.51 -30.30
N ASN A 672 -40.17 6.58 -30.63
CA ASN A 672 -39.68 7.70 -31.44
C ASN A 672 -38.62 8.50 -30.67
N LEU A 673 -37.47 8.73 -31.31
CA LEU A 673 -36.40 9.63 -30.85
C LEU A 673 -36.51 11.03 -31.49
N LEU A 674 -37.68 11.37 -32.03
CA LEU A 674 -38.01 12.65 -32.62
C LEU A 674 -39.38 13.05 -32.07
N ASP A 675 -39.40 13.76 -30.94
CA ASP A 675 -40.48 14.70 -30.55
C ASP A 675 -40.16 15.29 -29.17
N THR A 676 -39.39 16.38 -29.14
CA THR A 676 -39.59 17.49 -28.18
C THR A 676 -38.96 18.75 -28.79
N THR A 677 -39.61 19.30 -29.80
CA THR A 677 -39.59 20.74 -30.09
C THR A 677 -41.03 21.20 -30.05
N ASN A 678 -41.45 21.72 -28.90
CA ASN A 678 -42.53 22.69 -28.64
C ASN A 678 -43.08 22.53 -27.21
N MET A 679 -42.37 23.10 -26.23
CA MET A 679 -42.90 24.00 -25.18
C MET A 679 -41.79 24.41 -24.22
#